data_AF-A0A1Y4S2X4-F1
#
_entry.id   AF-A0A1Y4S2X4-F1
#
_cell.length_a   1.000
_cell.length_b   1.000
_cell.length_c   1.000
_cell.angle_alpha   90.00
_cell.angle_beta   90.00
_cell.angle_gamma   90.00
#
_symmetry.space_group_name_H-M   'P 1'
#
loop_
_entity.id
_entity.type
_entity.pdbx_description
1 polymer ?
#
loop_
_entity_poly.entity_id
_entity_poly.type
_entity_poly.pdbx_seq_one_letter_code
_entity_poly.pdbx_strand_id
1 'polypeptide(L)'
;MKQQVKTKCRQGFILVICLCVFLFTDTASVFSAYTSGTTGHTADDDTRGTYTTYLNDKTSGELTTEFSGRVWADKTVTTDDQKFSGDVGNNITVQNDSDFLVTYSALATTQSITGEAQSPLDVVFVVDFSGSMISNAMDDNESRLANLLDALNSSIKTLMEANEYNRVAVVRYSGLPKQNTNRTVTASQVLVPLGHYDVKDTYFTCSNDDAVASRGNVNVLWDVGSNSGSHTIHTEDATNTQMGLYTGMNLLTQCTTTEYIDGTEVKRVPAVIHLSDGNPTVSSDSQTWWAPDNNSNNGNGVVRWPSAGNSMKALMTASYMKKEIDAHYGLQNDEDYRVKVYNIGMGLTEIHQEASDSPNGYPAAAQASADITLNPGEVLGNSNYVYRNDEYSQNIGGTGHNAPSVYKYSIVGDIENAWNLYTNNQSLTMEILYSISGTGNQWNPHEDFYENYTFTHPDSGEDINTLNYVDQYFAANNASAVTDVFEQIVSDITMSAPQVPTQIESGAAIDQSGYITYTDEIGDYMEVKDVKNLIFSGTNFTNPNITTNTSGNTTTYTFSGEIDSPVYGTQNANDIVITVTSNTDNTGKMTQTLTVKIPASAIPLRVNTVELDSSGNVKSHTTNNAYPVRLCYTVGVQEGVKNVDGTVDLSKIDDAYKQANTGTDGLYFYSNKYTGDIKWEDQETAGNAYVEFTPAKNNPYFYVQESIPLYTDETCNTPVTQQPTSDDGKTYYYQVQYYRGMESVTETRSVTGIKGATELINNQYYVKAGEINAPRVDTKYAEKTINNTSTAQLYYYAHMNGENAQIHLGNNGRLAVKTASLAVEKDIEVPEGIDAGQFANQEFSFTVTLTYSDSNSTPVSGTFTTRHVVDDGNGSEASVENGITSLNFTEGIATFDLKPGEKLYIDGLVNGWSYTVSETDDPNDGFDQTTPEDGNASGTLEDATTTASFVNTYYPGSIAVTKRDGAGDPLKGAKFQLYKDAGTGGKQAVGSPVLTVPRIRQTIAEGDSGFDLKHMIFTDTAGKSYPVHTDGSDTKSYFYYRSLTGDEQNKYEEGTLTGYEEVAEFTNLLVNGTYYLKEATVPAGYSAPQTNDEGYLIVGENEQTKITVPTSDGENTVYHLLFTVTNHKKMILPTTGLSGIGRFLVAGVVLLTAAVILWKVKKQRA
;
A
#
# COMPACT_ATOMS: atom_id res chain seq x y z
N MET A 1 86.22 -12.33 17.15
CA MET A 1 86.03 -12.77 15.75
C MET A 1 85.19 -14.03 15.74
N LYS A 2 84.13 -14.04 14.91
CA LYS A 2 83.67 -15.16 14.06
C LYS A 2 83.83 -16.60 14.60
N GLN A 3 82.81 -17.07 15.32
CA GLN A 3 82.39 -18.48 15.42
C GLN A 3 80.86 -18.49 15.18
N GLN A 4 80.33 -19.21 14.20
CA GLN A 4 80.17 -20.66 14.07
C GLN A 4 78.97 -21.24 14.85
N VAL A 5 78.50 -22.39 14.36
CA VAL A 5 77.68 -23.41 15.05
C VAL A 5 76.14 -23.29 14.90
N LYS A 6 75.63 -23.96 13.84
CA LYS A 6 74.79 -25.18 13.93
C LYS A 6 73.44 -25.12 14.69
N THR A 7 72.40 -25.60 13.99
CA THR A 7 71.22 -26.34 14.49
C THR A 7 69.96 -25.55 14.93
N LYS A 8 68.80 -26.05 14.45
CA LYS A 8 67.38 -25.75 14.76
C LYS A 8 66.67 -24.72 13.88
N CYS A 9 65.97 -25.22 12.86
CA CYS A 9 64.87 -24.54 12.16
C CYS A 9 63.78 -25.56 11.82
N ARG A 10 63.01 -26.00 12.82
CA ARG A 10 61.77 -26.78 12.69
C ARG A 10 61.01 -26.86 14.03
N GLN A 11 60.67 -25.69 14.58
CA GLN A 11 59.74 -25.44 15.70
C GLN A 11 59.74 -23.92 15.91
N GLY A 12 58.61 -23.24 15.68
CA GLY A 12 58.54 -21.77 15.73
C GLY A 12 57.80 -21.07 14.58
N PHE A 13 57.09 -21.80 13.70
CA PHE A 13 56.27 -21.21 12.62
C PHE A 13 54.77 -21.55 12.73
N ILE A 14 54.33 -22.09 13.86
CA ILE A 14 52.95 -22.57 14.10
C ILE A 14 52.26 -21.79 15.25
N LEU A 15 52.98 -20.89 15.95
CA LEU A 15 52.44 -20.17 17.12
C LEU A 15 52.23 -18.65 16.91
N VAL A 16 52.39 -18.15 15.68
CA VAL A 16 52.15 -16.72 15.35
C VAL A 16 51.06 -16.54 14.28
N ILE A 17 50.69 -17.60 13.57
CA ILE A 17 49.57 -17.57 12.59
C ILE A 17 48.20 -17.69 13.27
N CYS A 18 48.11 -18.29 14.47
CA CYS A 18 46.85 -18.44 15.20
C CYS A 18 46.46 -17.26 16.12
N LEU A 19 47.19 -16.13 16.09
CA LEU A 19 46.90 -14.97 16.95
C LEU A 19 46.77 -13.63 16.21
N CYS A 20 46.70 -13.65 14.87
CA CYS A 20 46.47 -12.47 14.03
C CYS A 20 45.27 -12.64 13.07
N VAL A 21 44.34 -13.54 13.39
CA VAL A 21 43.08 -13.79 12.64
C VAL A 21 41.85 -13.24 13.39
N PHE A 22 42.04 -12.53 14.50
CA PHE A 22 40.96 -12.11 15.41
C PHE A 22 40.69 -10.59 15.46
N LEU A 23 41.18 -9.80 14.50
CA LEU A 23 40.93 -8.34 14.43
C LEU A 23 40.67 -7.79 13.01
N PHE A 24 40.17 -8.62 12.10
CA PHE A 24 39.56 -8.18 10.83
C PHE A 24 38.39 -9.08 10.47
N THR A 25 37.29 -8.91 11.18
CA THR A 25 35.95 -9.30 10.74
C THR A 25 35.14 -8.02 10.63
N ASP A 26 34.83 -7.61 9.41
CA ASP A 26 33.50 -7.17 9.00
C ASP A 26 33.49 -6.96 7.47
N THR A 27 32.29 -6.96 6.89
CA THR A 27 32.00 -6.87 5.44
C THR A 27 32.50 -8.02 4.54
N ALA A 28 32.45 -9.25 5.04
CA ALA A 28 32.00 -10.35 4.18
C ALA A 28 30.46 -10.25 4.09
N SER A 29 29.94 -9.80 2.95
CA SER A 29 28.50 -9.78 2.69
C SER A 29 27.98 -11.22 2.68
N VAL A 30 27.31 -11.61 3.77
CA VAL A 30 26.55 -12.85 3.83
C VAL A 30 25.36 -12.65 2.89
N PHE A 31 25.43 -13.26 1.70
CA PHE A 31 24.27 -13.36 0.83
C PHE A 31 23.16 -14.05 1.62
N SER A 32 22.02 -13.35 1.81
CA SER A 32 20.83 -13.97 2.38
C SER A 32 20.48 -15.17 1.51
N ALA A 33 20.30 -16.34 2.11
CA ALA A 33 19.72 -17.46 1.40
C ALA A 33 18.19 -17.34 1.43
N TYR A 34 17.53 -17.84 0.39
CA TYR A 34 16.11 -18.16 0.41
C TYR A 34 15.77 -18.96 1.67
N THR A 35 14.61 -18.71 2.28
CA THR A 35 14.14 -19.52 3.41
C THR A 35 13.97 -20.97 2.96
N SER A 36 14.55 -21.91 3.69
CA SER A 36 14.51 -23.34 3.35
C SER A 36 13.31 -24.03 4.01
N GLY A 37 12.90 -25.19 3.50
CA GLY A 37 11.71 -25.90 4.01
C GLY A 37 10.38 -25.23 3.65
N THR A 38 10.31 -24.51 2.53
CA THR A 38 9.08 -23.86 2.05
C THR A 38 8.28 -24.81 1.15
N THR A 39 6.96 -24.62 1.10
CA THR A 39 6.06 -25.30 0.14
C THR A 39 5.81 -24.45 -1.11
N GLY A 40 6.02 -23.13 -1.03
CA GLY A 40 6.06 -22.25 -2.18
C GLY A 40 6.22 -20.76 -1.84
N HIS A 41 6.56 -19.99 -2.87
CA HIS A 41 6.54 -18.53 -2.86
C HIS A 41 5.52 -18.08 -3.91
N THR A 42 4.70 -17.08 -3.61
CA THR A 42 3.80 -16.47 -4.61
C THR A 42 3.69 -14.96 -4.40
N ALA A 43 3.34 -14.23 -5.46
CA ALA A 43 3.13 -12.79 -5.43
C ALA A 43 1.92 -12.43 -6.31
N ASP A 44 1.33 -11.26 -6.05
CA ASP A 44 0.26 -10.72 -6.87
C ASP A 44 0.78 -10.22 -8.23
N ASP A 45 -0.14 -9.85 -9.13
CA ASP A 45 0.17 -9.43 -10.50
C ASP A 45 1.11 -8.19 -10.56
N ASP A 46 1.99 -8.16 -11.57
CA ASP A 46 2.94 -7.05 -11.81
C ASP A 46 2.22 -5.81 -12.38
N THR A 47 2.08 -4.77 -11.54
CA THR A 47 1.37 -3.53 -11.88
C THR A 47 2.30 -2.36 -12.24
N ARG A 48 3.62 -2.58 -12.31
CA ARG A 48 4.63 -1.52 -12.60
C ARG A 48 4.41 -0.80 -13.91
N GLY A 49 3.82 -1.47 -14.91
CA GLY A 49 3.55 -0.91 -16.23
C GLY A 49 2.32 0.00 -16.29
N THR A 50 1.49 0.05 -15.24
CA THR A 50 0.19 0.75 -15.26
C THR A 50 0.31 2.26 -15.45
N TYR A 51 1.45 2.88 -15.14
CA TYR A 51 1.69 4.31 -15.37
C TYR A 51 1.46 4.73 -16.83
N THR A 52 1.73 3.83 -17.79
CA THR A 52 1.57 4.07 -19.24
C THR A 52 0.12 4.36 -19.66
N THR A 53 -0.86 3.80 -18.96
CA THR A 53 -2.30 4.03 -19.18
C THR A 53 -2.91 4.94 -18.13
N TYR A 54 -2.29 5.06 -16.96
CA TYR A 54 -2.78 5.90 -15.86
C TYR A 54 -2.54 7.41 -16.12
N LEU A 55 -1.51 7.75 -16.90
CA LEU A 55 -1.08 9.13 -17.21
C LEU A 55 -1.43 9.61 -18.63
N ASN A 56 -2.12 8.78 -19.44
CA ASN A 56 -2.61 9.10 -20.78
C ASN A 56 -4.16 9.08 -20.80
N ASP A 57 -4.79 9.57 -21.86
CA ASP A 57 -6.23 9.36 -22.07
C ASP A 57 -6.51 7.85 -22.23
N LYS A 58 -7.29 7.28 -21.31
CA LYS A 58 -7.59 5.83 -21.28
C LYS A 58 -8.43 5.34 -22.47
N THR A 59 -9.15 6.22 -23.14
CA THR A 59 -10.14 5.90 -24.17
C THR A 59 -9.54 5.99 -25.57
N SER A 60 -8.75 7.03 -25.83
CA SER A 60 -8.07 7.23 -27.12
C SER A 60 -6.63 6.70 -27.15
N GLY A 61 -5.97 6.60 -25.98
CA GLY A 61 -4.54 6.31 -25.88
C GLY A 61 -3.64 7.51 -26.20
N GLU A 62 -4.21 8.69 -26.43
CA GLU A 62 -3.47 9.90 -26.78
C GLU A 62 -2.84 10.58 -25.55
N LEU A 63 -1.86 11.44 -25.81
CA LEU A 63 -1.34 12.37 -24.82
C LEU A 63 -2.45 13.34 -24.40
N THR A 64 -2.51 13.65 -23.10
CA THR A 64 -3.51 14.56 -22.54
C THR A 64 -2.89 15.44 -21.46
N THR A 65 -3.21 16.73 -21.46
CA THR A 65 -2.92 17.63 -20.34
C THR A 65 -4.01 17.59 -19.27
N GLU A 66 -5.05 16.76 -19.43
CA GLU A 66 -6.10 16.60 -18.43
C GLU A 66 -5.53 16.24 -17.05
N PHE A 67 -4.49 15.40 -16.99
CA PHE A 67 -3.92 14.90 -15.73
C PHE A 67 -2.67 15.66 -15.25
N SER A 68 -2.41 16.87 -15.77
CA SER A 68 -1.34 17.75 -15.30
C SER A 68 -1.45 18.00 -13.79
N GLY A 69 -0.37 17.73 -13.05
CA GLY A 69 -0.31 17.82 -11.59
C GLY A 69 -0.63 16.52 -10.83
N ARG A 70 -1.07 15.45 -11.52
CA ARG A 70 -1.35 14.13 -10.91
C ARG A 70 -0.07 13.39 -10.50
N VAL A 71 -0.17 12.58 -9.43
CA VAL A 71 0.87 11.62 -9.01
C VAL A 71 0.36 10.19 -9.22
N TRP A 72 1.18 9.35 -9.84
CA TRP A 72 1.05 7.90 -9.89
C TRP A 72 2.07 7.24 -8.94
N ALA A 73 1.63 6.19 -8.26
CA ALA A 73 2.47 5.36 -7.41
C ALA A 73 2.08 3.88 -7.57
N ASP A 74 3.04 3.00 -7.38
CA ASP A 74 2.89 1.55 -7.46
C ASP A 74 3.79 0.84 -6.43
N LYS A 75 3.34 -0.31 -5.96
CA LYS A 75 4.17 -1.29 -5.27
C LYS A 75 3.94 -2.64 -5.94
N THR A 76 5.00 -3.26 -6.42
CA THR A 76 4.94 -4.59 -7.02
C THR A 76 5.90 -5.52 -6.28
N VAL A 77 5.46 -6.75 -6.03
CA VAL A 77 6.26 -7.81 -5.38
C VAL A 77 6.50 -8.93 -6.39
N THR A 78 7.67 -9.54 -6.38
CA THR A 78 8.03 -10.69 -7.23
C THR A 78 8.83 -11.72 -6.45
N THR A 79 8.72 -12.98 -6.84
CA THR A 79 9.52 -14.10 -6.34
C THR A 79 10.79 -14.33 -7.17
N ASP A 80 10.83 -13.83 -8.41
CA ASP A 80 11.93 -13.98 -9.36
C ASP A 80 12.74 -12.69 -9.56
N ASP A 81 13.94 -12.84 -10.15
CA ASP A 81 14.76 -11.74 -10.69
C ASP A 81 13.93 -10.78 -11.56
N GLN A 82 14.03 -9.49 -11.27
CA GLN A 82 13.16 -8.49 -11.86
C GLN A 82 13.87 -7.71 -12.97
N LYS A 83 13.32 -7.78 -14.18
CA LYS A 83 13.81 -7.04 -15.33
C LYS A 83 13.06 -5.71 -15.52
N PHE A 84 13.82 -4.68 -15.87
CA PHE A 84 13.34 -3.40 -16.36
C PHE A 84 13.88 -3.25 -17.79
N SER A 85 12.98 -3.08 -18.76
CA SER A 85 13.29 -3.00 -20.20
C SER A 85 12.23 -2.18 -20.91
N GLY A 86 12.62 -1.32 -21.84
CA GLY A 86 11.73 -0.30 -22.42
C GLY A 86 11.66 0.94 -21.54
N ASP A 87 11.46 0.75 -20.23
CA ASP A 87 11.36 1.84 -19.24
C ASP A 87 12.71 2.40 -18.75
N VAL A 88 13.81 1.96 -19.36
CA VAL A 88 15.19 2.22 -18.96
C VAL A 88 16.07 2.10 -20.21
N GLY A 89 17.00 3.04 -20.44
CA GLY A 89 17.79 3.11 -21.67
C GLY A 89 18.71 1.90 -21.91
N ASN A 90 19.10 1.21 -20.84
CA ASN A 90 19.74 -0.09 -20.85
C ASN A 90 18.88 -1.07 -20.04
N ASN A 91 18.74 -2.32 -20.50
CA ASN A 91 18.06 -3.37 -19.72
C ASN A 91 18.74 -3.54 -18.36
N ILE A 92 18.03 -3.24 -17.27
CA ILE A 92 18.48 -3.47 -15.90
C ILE A 92 17.81 -4.75 -15.40
N THR A 93 18.58 -5.61 -14.72
CA THR A 93 18.05 -6.76 -13.99
C THR A 93 18.48 -6.60 -12.54
N VAL A 94 17.50 -6.56 -11.64
CA VAL A 94 17.71 -6.57 -10.20
C VAL A 94 17.49 -8.00 -9.74
N GLN A 95 18.48 -8.57 -9.05
CA GLN A 95 18.43 -9.96 -8.63
C GLN A 95 17.60 -10.10 -7.35
N ASN A 96 16.79 -11.16 -7.28
CA ASN A 96 16.20 -11.60 -6.02
C ASN A 96 17.14 -12.59 -5.32
N ASP A 97 17.69 -12.18 -4.18
CA ASP A 97 18.46 -13.03 -3.25
C ASP A 97 17.76 -13.17 -1.89
N SER A 98 16.42 -13.09 -1.88
CA SER A 98 15.60 -13.33 -0.71
C SER A 98 14.27 -13.99 -1.08
N ASP A 99 13.36 -14.11 -0.13
CA ASP A 99 12.04 -14.70 -0.38
C ASP A 99 11.22 -13.84 -1.35
N PHE A 100 11.39 -12.50 -1.29
CA PHE A 100 10.75 -11.55 -2.20
C PHE A 100 11.68 -10.42 -2.61
N LEU A 101 11.46 -9.92 -3.83
CA LEU A 101 11.95 -8.62 -4.29
C LEU A 101 10.74 -7.68 -4.47
N VAL A 102 10.79 -6.53 -3.82
CA VAL A 102 9.76 -5.49 -3.84
C VAL A 102 10.28 -4.29 -4.63
N THR A 103 9.44 -3.74 -5.50
CA THR A 103 9.67 -2.48 -6.20
C THR A 103 8.59 -1.46 -5.82
N TYR A 104 8.99 -0.40 -5.12
CA TYR A 104 8.20 0.83 -5.04
C TYR A 104 8.48 1.69 -6.28
N SER A 105 7.46 2.21 -6.94
CA SER A 105 7.58 3.16 -8.06
C SER A 105 6.73 4.41 -7.88
N ALA A 106 7.21 5.56 -8.35
CA ALA A 106 6.43 6.80 -8.41
C ALA A 106 6.76 7.65 -9.65
N LEU A 107 5.76 8.36 -10.18
CA LEU A 107 5.88 9.28 -11.32
C LEU A 107 4.80 10.36 -11.24
N ALA A 108 5.19 11.63 -11.39
CA ALA A 108 4.27 12.75 -11.47
C ALA A 108 4.10 13.26 -12.91
N THR A 109 2.97 13.88 -13.22
CA THR A 109 2.72 14.58 -14.50
C THR A 109 2.64 16.09 -14.32
N THR A 110 3.06 16.83 -15.34
CA THR A 110 2.93 18.29 -15.42
C THR A 110 2.79 18.72 -16.88
N GLN A 111 2.41 19.96 -17.15
CA GLN A 111 2.31 20.51 -18.51
C GLN A 111 3.31 21.62 -18.76
N SER A 112 3.60 21.85 -20.03
CA SER A 112 4.32 23.01 -20.54
C SER A 112 3.68 23.41 -21.86
N ILE A 113 3.17 24.64 -21.97
CA ILE A 113 2.53 25.12 -23.20
C ILE A 113 3.55 26.00 -23.95
N THR A 114 4.01 25.55 -25.11
CA THR A 114 5.11 26.15 -25.88
C THR A 114 4.66 26.59 -27.29
N GLY A 115 5.60 26.99 -28.14
CA GLY A 115 5.37 27.28 -29.56
C GLY A 115 5.52 28.75 -29.94
N GLU A 116 5.08 29.10 -31.15
CA GLU A 116 5.08 30.50 -31.61
C GLU A 116 4.11 31.38 -30.80
N ALA A 117 3.20 30.73 -30.06
CA ALA A 117 2.33 31.29 -29.04
C ALA A 117 3.05 31.65 -27.72
N GLN A 118 4.26 31.13 -27.43
CA GLN A 118 5.16 31.68 -26.38
C GLN A 118 5.82 32.98 -26.88
N SER A 119 4.96 33.90 -27.32
CA SER A 119 5.29 35.25 -27.71
C SER A 119 5.95 35.95 -26.52
N PRO A 120 7.21 36.43 -26.63
CA PRO A 120 7.93 36.95 -25.46
C PRO A 120 7.19 38.08 -24.75
N LEU A 121 7.18 38.05 -23.43
CA LEU A 121 6.35 38.93 -22.62
C LEU A 121 6.93 40.35 -22.58
N ASP A 122 6.05 41.34 -22.58
CA ASP A 122 6.36 42.74 -22.31
C ASP A 122 5.55 43.21 -21.10
N VAL A 123 6.12 43.08 -19.90
CA VAL A 123 5.43 43.35 -18.63
C VAL A 123 5.81 44.73 -18.09
N VAL A 124 4.82 45.57 -17.79
CA VAL A 124 5.04 46.87 -17.16
C VAL A 124 4.44 46.90 -15.76
N PHE A 125 5.31 47.01 -14.74
CA PHE A 125 4.90 47.27 -13.37
C PHE A 125 4.66 48.78 -13.18
N VAL A 126 3.47 49.15 -12.75
CA VAL A 126 3.05 50.53 -12.44
C VAL A 126 2.84 50.62 -10.93
N VAL A 127 3.74 51.30 -10.25
CA VAL A 127 3.90 51.19 -8.79
C VAL A 127 3.62 52.51 -8.09
N ASP A 128 2.75 52.45 -7.07
CA ASP A 128 2.40 53.59 -6.23
C ASP A 128 3.52 53.96 -5.23
N PHE A 129 4.05 55.16 -5.38
CA PHE A 129 5.06 55.77 -4.51
C PHE A 129 4.45 57.01 -3.80
N SER A 130 3.17 56.95 -3.41
CA SER A 130 2.51 57.95 -2.57
C SER A 130 2.84 57.76 -1.07
N GLY A 131 2.48 58.75 -0.25
CA GLY A 131 2.78 58.75 1.18
C GLY A 131 1.99 57.71 1.99
N SER A 132 0.82 57.27 1.51
CA SER A 132 -0.01 56.26 2.18
C SER A 132 0.61 54.86 2.12
N MET A 133 1.36 54.56 1.06
CA MET A 133 2.14 53.32 0.90
C MET A 133 3.27 53.17 1.94
N ILE A 134 3.73 54.26 2.56
CA ILE A 134 4.78 54.24 3.61
C ILE A 134 4.27 54.60 5.01
N SER A 135 3.04 55.08 5.15
CA SER A 135 2.50 55.54 6.45
C SER A 135 1.74 54.45 7.21
N ASN A 136 1.32 53.39 6.52
CA ASN A 136 0.52 52.29 7.06
C ASN A 136 1.32 50.99 7.01
N ALA A 137 1.23 50.20 8.08
CA ALA A 137 1.86 48.89 8.20
C ALA A 137 0.88 47.78 7.83
N MET A 138 1.39 46.66 7.33
CA MET A 138 0.68 45.39 7.23
C MET A 138 0.82 44.58 8.53
N ASP A 139 0.32 43.35 8.53
CA ASP A 139 0.22 42.46 9.70
C ASP A 139 1.57 41.93 10.21
N ASP A 140 2.62 42.02 9.40
CA ASP A 140 4.03 41.80 9.72
C ASP A 140 4.71 43.01 10.42
N ASN A 141 4.03 44.16 10.48
CA ASN A 141 4.49 45.50 10.91
C ASN A 141 5.34 46.27 9.87
N GLU A 142 5.59 45.72 8.69
CA GLU A 142 6.28 46.42 7.61
C GLU A 142 5.31 47.28 6.77
N SER A 143 5.82 48.27 6.08
CA SER A 143 5.02 49.16 5.23
C SER A 143 4.46 48.44 4.00
N ARG A 144 3.32 48.92 3.47
CA ARG A 144 2.75 48.42 2.21
C ARG A 144 3.77 48.48 1.06
N LEU A 145 4.66 49.47 1.07
CA LEU A 145 5.73 49.62 0.08
C LEU A 145 6.84 48.56 0.23
N ALA A 146 7.26 48.20 1.45
CA ALA A 146 8.32 47.21 1.65
C ALA A 146 7.90 45.84 1.10
N ASN A 147 6.75 45.34 1.56
CA ASN A 147 6.09 44.14 1.05
C ASN A 147 5.92 44.14 -0.48
N LEU A 148 5.54 45.28 -1.06
CA LEU A 148 5.43 45.42 -2.51
C LEU A 148 6.78 45.23 -3.22
N LEU A 149 7.85 45.82 -2.71
CA LEU A 149 9.16 45.79 -3.36
C LEU A 149 9.77 44.38 -3.33
N ASP A 150 9.52 43.59 -2.28
CA ASP A 150 9.96 42.19 -2.21
C ASP A 150 9.22 41.30 -3.21
N ALA A 151 7.89 41.42 -3.29
CA ALA A 151 7.12 40.69 -4.29
C ALA A 151 7.44 41.14 -5.74
N LEU A 152 7.74 42.43 -5.94
CA LEU A 152 8.25 42.96 -7.22
C LEU A 152 9.62 42.37 -7.56
N ASN A 153 10.55 42.28 -6.60
CA ASN A 153 11.87 41.67 -6.80
C ASN A 153 11.75 40.21 -7.27
N SER A 154 10.93 39.41 -6.57
CA SER A 154 10.65 38.02 -6.93
C SER A 154 10.03 37.90 -8.33
N SER A 155 9.05 38.75 -8.65
CA SER A 155 8.37 38.75 -9.95
C SER A 155 9.29 39.09 -11.12
N ILE A 156 10.16 40.09 -10.96
CA ILE A 156 11.15 40.44 -11.99
C ILE A 156 12.12 39.27 -12.21
N LYS A 157 12.60 38.65 -11.13
CA LYS A 157 13.47 37.46 -11.21
C LYS A 157 12.81 36.35 -12.03
N THR A 158 11.61 35.92 -11.64
CA THR A 158 10.85 34.85 -12.30
C THR A 158 10.58 35.17 -13.78
N LEU A 159 10.20 36.41 -14.11
CA LEU A 159 9.95 36.82 -15.50
C LEU A 159 11.22 36.83 -16.37
N MET A 160 12.38 37.18 -15.81
CA MET A 160 13.67 37.11 -16.53
C MET A 160 14.15 35.67 -16.69
N GLU A 161 13.94 34.81 -15.69
CA GLU A 161 14.28 33.37 -15.73
C GLU A 161 13.38 32.58 -16.69
N ALA A 162 12.10 32.97 -16.85
CA ALA A 162 11.12 32.22 -17.64
C ALA A 162 11.39 32.20 -19.15
N ASN A 163 11.95 33.27 -19.73
CA ASN A 163 12.27 33.36 -21.17
C ASN A 163 13.28 34.49 -21.42
N GLU A 164 14.39 34.19 -22.10
CA GLU A 164 15.50 35.15 -22.39
C GLU A 164 15.07 36.35 -23.26
N TYR A 165 13.90 36.28 -23.90
CA TYR A 165 13.33 37.35 -24.70
C TYR A 165 12.29 38.20 -23.94
N ASN A 166 11.90 37.83 -22.72
CA ASN A 166 10.98 38.62 -21.90
C ASN A 166 11.57 40.00 -21.57
N ARG A 167 10.72 41.01 -21.51
CA ARG A 167 11.08 42.37 -21.11
C ARG A 167 10.21 42.86 -19.98
N VAL A 168 10.83 43.54 -19.03
CA VAL A 168 10.15 44.20 -17.91
C VAL A 168 10.44 45.70 -17.95
N ALA A 169 9.46 46.52 -17.59
CA ALA A 169 9.66 47.91 -17.17
C ALA A 169 9.09 48.13 -15.76
N VAL A 170 9.65 49.11 -15.04
CA VAL A 170 9.12 49.58 -13.76
C VAL A 170 8.93 51.09 -13.80
N VAL A 171 7.68 51.52 -13.62
CA VAL A 171 7.26 52.91 -13.57
C VAL A 171 6.72 53.20 -12.19
N ARG A 172 7.25 54.22 -11.52
CA ARG A 172 6.67 54.74 -10.27
C ARG A 172 5.81 55.95 -10.54
N TYR A 173 4.76 56.14 -9.74
CA TYR A 173 3.96 57.37 -9.74
C TYR A 173 3.69 57.86 -8.32
N SER A 174 3.44 59.16 -8.22
CA SER A 174 3.25 59.90 -6.97
C SER A 174 2.70 61.28 -7.33
N GLY A 175 2.69 62.24 -6.41
CA GLY A 175 2.23 63.58 -6.71
C GLY A 175 2.44 64.56 -5.58
N LEU A 176 2.05 65.81 -5.81
CA LEU A 176 2.01 66.83 -4.76
C LEU A 176 0.65 67.53 -4.76
N PRO A 177 0.12 67.87 -3.57
CA PRO A 177 -1.04 68.74 -3.46
C PRO A 177 -0.74 70.13 -4.02
N LYS A 178 -1.71 70.73 -4.72
CA LYS A 178 -1.65 72.10 -5.22
C LYS A 178 -1.80 73.12 -4.08
N GLN A 179 -0.81 73.22 -3.17
CA GLN A 179 -0.34 74.39 -2.37
C GLN A 179 0.61 73.94 -1.22
N ASN A 180 1.58 74.80 -0.85
CA ASN A 180 2.40 74.76 0.38
C ASN A 180 3.53 73.71 0.55
N THR A 181 4.20 73.26 -0.53
CA THR A 181 5.56 72.71 -0.41
C THR A 181 6.55 73.45 -1.32
N ASN A 182 7.80 73.60 -0.87
CA ASN A 182 8.93 74.03 -1.71
C ASN A 182 9.57 72.83 -2.45
N ARG A 183 8.86 71.69 -2.52
CA ARG A 183 9.31 70.46 -3.19
C ARG A 183 8.71 70.40 -4.59
N THR A 184 9.42 69.78 -5.52
CA THR A 184 8.90 69.41 -6.84
C THR A 184 9.01 67.89 -6.95
N VAL A 185 7.88 67.22 -7.12
CA VAL A 185 7.79 65.78 -7.39
C VAL A 185 7.23 65.65 -8.81
N THR A 186 7.97 64.96 -9.68
CA THR A 186 7.45 64.52 -10.99
C THR A 186 6.32 63.53 -10.73
N ALA A 187 5.14 63.69 -11.36
CA ALA A 187 3.99 62.84 -11.04
C ALA A 187 4.20 61.36 -11.42
N SER A 188 4.98 61.08 -12.46
CA SER A 188 5.40 59.73 -12.84
C SER A 188 6.83 59.69 -13.37
N GLN A 189 7.49 58.54 -13.25
CA GLN A 189 8.85 58.33 -13.76
C GLN A 189 9.08 56.85 -14.07
N VAL A 190 9.66 56.58 -15.24
CA VAL A 190 10.26 55.29 -15.57
C VAL A 190 11.54 55.12 -14.74
N LEU A 191 11.56 54.14 -13.84
CA LEU A 191 12.75 53.79 -13.04
C LEU A 191 13.65 52.81 -13.81
N VAL A 192 13.01 51.84 -14.45
CA VAL A 192 13.61 50.81 -15.29
C VAL A 192 12.85 50.80 -16.61
N PRO A 193 13.50 51.07 -17.77
CA PRO A 193 12.83 51.04 -19.06
C PRO A 193 12.46 49.60 -19.48
N LEU A 194 11.63 49.43 -20.50
CA LEU A 194 11.27 48.11 -21.01
C LEU A 194 12.49 47.40 -21.62
N GLY A 195 12.95 46.33 -20.99
CA GLY A 195 14.13 45.57 -21.43
C GLY A 195 14.30 44.24 -20.71
N HIS A 196 15.23 43.42 -21.21
CA HIS A 196 15.70 42.21 -20.52
C HIS A 196 16.92 42.55 -19.65
N TYR A 197 17.05 41.90 -18.49
CA TYR A 197 18.03 42.25 -17.46
C TYR A 197 18.65 41.02 -16.82
N ASP A 198 19.89 41.16 -16.33
CA ASP A 198 20.57 40.10 -15.58
C ASP A 198 19.75 39.70 -14.34
N VAL A 199 19.58 38.39 -14.16
CA VAL A 199 18.87 37.79 -13.03
C VAL A 199 19.56 38.12 -11.70
N LYS A 200 18.80 38.67 -10.74
CA LYS A 200 19.23 38.98 -9.36
C LYS A 200 18.13 38.61 -8.36
N ASP A 201 18.51 38.35 -7.11
CA ASP A 201 17.57 38.18 -5.99
C ASP A 201 16.99 39.52 -5.50
N THR A 202 17.63 40.65 -5.81
CA THR A 202 17.21 41.98 -5.35
C THR A 202 17.53 43.03 -6.41
N TYR A 203 16.49 43.75 -6.85
CA TYR A 203 16.58 44.86 -7.82
C TYR A 203 16.25 46.20 -7.17
N PHE A 204 15.31 46.21 -6.24
CA PHE A 204 14.84 47.36 -5.46
C PHE A 204 15.02 47.09 -3.96
N THR A 205 15.37 48.12 -3.20
CA THR A 205 15.40 48.09 -1.73
C THR A 205 14.85 49.40 -1.18
N CYS A 206 14.35 49.38 0.06
CA CYS A 206 13.97 50.60 0.76
C CYS A 206 14.90 50.88 1.96
N SER A 207 14.90 52.11 2.47
CA SER A 207 15.81 52.53 3.55
C SER A 207 15.28 52.26 4.96
N ASN A 208 14.02 51.84 5.08
CA ASN A 208 13.34 51.53 6.33
C ASN A 208 12.03 50.82 6.02
N ASP A 209 11.95 49.54 6.37
CA ASP A 209 10.84 48.68 5.97
C ASP A 209 9.58 48.97 6.80
N ASP A 210 9.73 49.28 8.10
CA ASP A 210 8.67 49.74 9.02
C ASP A 210 7.87 50.95 8.47
N ALA A 211 6.57 50.98 8.75
CA ALA A 211 5.73 52.15 8.46
C ALA A 211 6.16 53.41 9.25
N VAL A 212 6.21 54.56 8.57
CA VAL A 212 6.73 55.82 9.13
C VAL A 212 5.63 56.80 9.53
N ALA A 213 5.76 57.33 10.75
CA ALA A 213 4.83 58.33 11.28
C ALA A 213 4.84 59.65 10.47
N SER A 214 3.82 60.49 10.67
CA SER A 214 3.60 61.74 9.92
C SER A 214 4.86 62.62 9.83
N ARG A 215 5.17 63.08 8.61
CA ARG A 215 6.40 63.81 8.20
C ARG A 215 7.66 62.92 8.12
N GLY A 216 7.51 61.61 8.17
CA GLY A 216 8.54 60.64 7.79
C GLY A 216 8.85 60.67 6.29
N ASN A 217 9.91 59.95 5.92
CA ASN A 217 10.28 59.67 4.54
C ASN A 217 11.01 58.34 4.45
N VAL A 218 10.89 57.68 3.31
CA VAL A 218 11.58 56.43 2.96
C VAL A 218 12.29 56.64 1.62
N ASN A 219 13.53 56.17 1.50
CA ASN A 219 14.26 56.18 0.24
C ASN A 219 14.16 54.80 -0.39
N VAL A 220 13.65 54.72 -1.62
CA VAL A 220 13.78 53.54 -2.46
C VAL A 220 15.06 53.67 -3.28
N LEU A 221 15.86 52.61 -3.34
CA LEU A 221 17.04 52.47 -4.20
C LEU A 221 16.81 51.34 -5.20
N TRP A 222 17.42 51.43 -6.37
CA TRP A 222 17.40 50.35 -7.35
C TRP A 222 18.73 50.20 -8.10
N ASP A 223 19.02 48.98 -8.56
CA ASP A 223 20.20 48.62 -9.34
C ASP A 223 19.88 47.54 -10.40
N VAL A 224 19.45 47.98 -11.59
CA VAL A 224 18.95 47.10 -12.66
C VAL A 224 19.73 47.33 -13.96
N GLY A 225 20.74 46.50 -14.20
CA GLY A 225 21.68 46.65 -15.31
C GLY A 225 22.43 47.98 -15.25
N SER A 226 22.28 48.83 -16.26
CA SER A 226 22.83 50.20 -16.26
C SER A 226 21.91 51.24 -15.59
N ASN A 227 20.75 50.84 -15.09
CA ASN A 227 19.73 51.72 -14.52
C ASN A 227 19.78 51.60 -12.99
N SER A 228 20.51 52.50 -12.34
CA SER A 228 20.54 52.61 -10.87
C SER A 228 20.23 54.02 -10.41
N GLY A 229 19.64 54.13 -9.23
CA GLY A 229 19.19 55.42 -8.70
C GLY A 229 18.53 55.32 -7.33
N SER A 230 17.98 56.44 -6.87
CA SER A 230 17.17 56.49 -5.67
C SER A 230 16.05 57.54 -5.76
N HIS A 231 15.01 57.36 -4.95
CA HIS A 231 13.87 58.26 -4.84
C HIS A 231 13.41 58.36 -3.38
N THR A 232 13.16 59.58 -2.90
CA THR A 232 12.67 59.83 -1.53
C THR A 232 11.17 60.08 -1.54
N ILE A 233 10.41 59.15 -0.97
CA ILE A 233 8.96 59.26 -0.76
C ILE A 233 8.72 59.91 0.61
N HIS A 234 7.77 60.83 0.69
CA HIS A 234 7.37 61.51 1.92
C HIS A 234 5.91 61.14 2.25
N THR A 235 5.55 61.09 3.54
CA THR A 235 4.17 60.81 4.00
C THR A 235 3.12 61.85 3.56
N GLU A 236 3.51 62.88 2.82
CA GLU A 236 2.67 63.97 2.30
C GLU A 236 2.64 64.00 0.76
N ASP A 237 3.32 63.05 0.10
CA ASP A 237 3.25 62.86 -1.35
C ASP A 237 1.91 62.16 -1.72
N ALA A 238 1.31 62.61 -2.81
CA ALA A 238 -0.06 62.27 -3.21
C ALA A 238 -0.14 61.14 -4.24
N THR A 239 -1.36 60.67 -4.52
CA THR A 239 -1.65 59.50 -5.36
C THR A 239 -2.12 59.96 -6.74
N ASN A 240 -1.26 59.90 -7.77
CA ASN A 240 -1.56 60.30 -9.15
C ASN A 240 -1.71 59.10 -10.10
N THR A 241 -2.74 58.30 -9.85
CA THR A 241 -3.01 57.05 -10.59
C THR A 241 -3.13 57.27 -12.10
N GLN A 242 -3.68 58.41 -12.54
CA GLN A 242 -3.74 58.79 -13.96
C GLN A 242 -2.35 58.80 -14.60
N MET A 243 -1.38 59.47 -13.97
CA MET A 243 -0.04 59.61 -14.53
C MET A 243 0.78 58.32 -14.47
N GLY A 244 0.54 57.47 -13.46
CA GLY A 244 1.10 56.12 -13.39
C GLY A 244 0.67 55.27 -14.56
N LEU A 245 -0.65 55.07 -14.71
CA LEU A 245 -1.24 54.26 -15.77
C LEU A 245 -0.85 54.80 -17.15
N TYR A 246 -0.95 56.11 -17.39
CA TYR A 246 -0.49 56.70 -18.66
C TYR A 246 0.98 56.41 -18.95
N THR A 247 1.88 56.67 -17.99
CA THR A 247 3.33 56.55 -18.23
C THR A 247 3.76 55.09 -18.41
N GLY A 248 3.16 54.16 -17.66
CA GLY A 248 3.40 52.72 -17.83
C GLY A 248 2.89 52.21 -19.17
N MET A 249 1.60 52.41 -19.45
CA MET A 249 0.95 51.88 -20.64
C MET A 249 1.51 52.49 -21.95
N ASN A 250 1.96 53.76 -21.91
CA ASN A 250 2.58 54.44 -23.05
C ASN A 250 3.98 53.88 -23.42
N LEU A 251 4.63 53.09 -22.55
CA LEU A 251 5.84 52.35 -22.95
C LEU A 251 5.50 51.25 -23.96
N LEU A 252 4.35 50.58 -23.77
CA LEU A 252 3.89 49.49 -24.62
C LEU A 252 3.37 50.00 -25.97
N THR A 253 2.92 51.25 -26.09
CA THR A 253 2.55 51.86 -27.39
C THR A 253 3.76 52.35 -28.21
N GLN A 254 4.98 52.21 -27.69
CA GLN A 254 6.22 52.73 -28.32
C GLN A 254 7.31 51.65 -28.49
N CYS A 255 7.08 50.43 -28.02
CA CYS A 255 8.05 49.33 -28.11
C CYS A 255 7.99 48.60 -29.48
N THR A 256 8.95 47.69 -29.72
CA THR A 256 8.82 46.68 -30.78
C THR A 256 7.87 45.58 -30.33
N THR A 257 6.90 45.20 -31.16
CA THR A 257 5.86 44.20 -30.83
C THR A 257 6.18 42.79 -31.33
N THR A 258 7.36 42.59 -31.93
CA THR A 258 7.88 41.30 -32.41
C THR A 258 9.32 41.08 -31.96
N GLU A 259 9.78 39.83 -32.06
CA GLU A 259 11.16 39.39 -31.80
C GLU A 259 11.57 38.32 -32.82
N TYR A 260 12.88 38.16 -33.08
CA TYR A 260 13.40 37.12 -33.99
C TYR A 260 14.07 35.98 -33.20
N ILE A 261 13.36 34.85 -33.06
CA ILE A 261 13.86 33.63 -32.41
C ILE A 261 14.20 32.61 -33.50
N ASP A 262 15.45 32.14 -33.54
CA ASP A 262 15.99 31.20 -34.54
C ASP A 262 15.69 31.57 -36.01
N GLY A 263 15.54 32.87 -36.30
CA GLY A 263 15.23 33.40 -37.63
C GLY A 263 13.74 33.44 -37.99
N THR A 264 12.85 33.11 -37.06
CA THR A 264 11.40 33.27 -37.17
C THR A 264 10.94 34.50 -36.40
N GLU A 265 10.08 35.32 -37.00
CA GLU A 265 9.48 36.48 -36.33
C GLU A 265 8.28 36.02 -35.49
N VAL A 266 8.38 36.18 -34.17
CA VAL A 266 7.30 35.92 -33.19
C VAL A 266 6.72 37.25 -32.69
N LYS A 267 5.44 37.27 -32.32
CA LYS A 267 4.85 38.43 -31.64
C LYS A 267 5.34 38.49 -30.18
N ARG A 268 5.03 39.58 -29.48
CA ARG A 268 5.21 39.76 -28.03
C ARG A 268 3.85 39.93 -27.36
N VAL A 269 3.68 39.46 -26.12
CA VAL A 269 2.43 39.64 -25.35
C VAL A 269 2.57 40.78 -24.34
N PRO A 270 1.77 41.85 -24.43
CA PRO A 270 1.80 42.94 -23.46
C PRO A 270 1.02 42.61 -22.19
N ALA A 271 1.59 42.92 -21.02
CA ALA A 271 0.90 42.87 -19.73
C ALA A 271 1.21 44.12 -18.89
N VAL A 272 0.22 44.56 -18.11
CA VAL A 272 0.35 45.71 -17.20
C VAL A 272 -0.07 45.26 -15.80
N ILE A 273 0.80 45.45 -14.82
CA ILE A 273 0.53 45.12 -13.42
C ILE A 273 0.55 46.43 -12.63
N HIS A 274 -0.62 46.91 -12.23
CA HIS A 274 -0.79 48.15 -11.49
C HIS A 274 -1.04 47.88 -10.00
N LEU A 275 -0.23 48.51 -9.15
CA LEU A 275 -0.28 48.35 -7.70
C LEU A 275 -0.56 49.68 -7.02
N SER A 276 -1.51 49.70 -6.09
CA SER A 276 -1.92 50.92 -5.36
C SER A 276 -2.75 50.61 -4.12
N ASP A 277 -2.73 51.52 -3.13
CA ASP A 277 -3.76 51.60 -2.08
C ASP A 277 -4.95 52.50 -2.47
N GLY A 278 -4.99 52.95 -3.73
CA GLY A 278 -6.20 52.97 -4.55
C GLY A 278 -6.86 54.32 -4.82
N ASN A 279 -6.92 55.24 -3.85
CA ASN A 279 -7.69 56.48 -4.01
C ASN A 279 -6.91 57.58 -4.77
N PRO A 280 -7.33 58.01 -5.99
CA PRO A 280 -6.61 59.02 -6.75
C PRO A 280 -6.86 60.43 -6.18
N THR A 281 -5.85 60.99 -5.52
CA THR A 281 -5.95 62.27 -4.79
C THR A 281 -5.47 63.49 -5.60
N VAL A 282 -4.75 63.27 -6.70
CA VAL A 282 -4.35 64.28 -7.68
C VAL A 282 -4.38 63.73 -9.11
N SER A 283 -4.41 64.63 -10.11
CA SER A 283 -4.36 64.30 -11.54
C SER A 283 -3.70 65.44 -12.35
N SER A 284 -3.55 65.24 -13.66
CA SER A 284 -3.02 66.28 -14.57
C SER A 284 -4.05 67.40 -14.85
N ASP A 285 -3.59 68.61 -15.16
CA ASP A 285 -4.43 69.74 -15.62
C ASP A 285 -4.65 69.85 -17.14
N SER A 286 -3.97 69.03 -17.93
CA SER A 286 -4.16 68.98 -19.39
C SER A 286 -5.60 68.65 -19.78
N GLN A 287 -6.15 69.40 -20.73
CA GLN A 287 -7.50 69.14 -21.28
C GLN A 287 -7.54 67.86 -22.15
N THR A 288 -6.38 67.36 -22.58
CA THR A 288 -6.18 66.08 -23.28
C THR A 288 -6.01 64.96 -22.26
N TRP A 289 -7.09 64.48 -21.63
CA TRP A 289 -7.01 63.42 -20.62
C TRP A 289 -6.39 62.11 -21.16
N TRP A 290 -6.52 61.85 -22.47
CA TRP A 290 -5.91 60.70 -23.17
C TRP A 290 -4.40 60.83 -23.41
N ALA A 291 -3.87 62.05 -23.34
CA ALA A 291 -2.45 62.37 -23.48
C ALA A 291 -2.07 63.51 -22.50
N PRO A 292 -2.03 63.22 -21.18
CA PRO A 292 -1.81 64.22 -20.15
C PRO A 292 -0.35 64.63 -19.98
N ASP A 293 -0.13 65.89 -19.60
CA ASP A 293 1.18 66.38 -19.15
C ASP A 293 1.52 65.80 -17.77
N ASN A 294 2.79 65.45 -17.56
CA ASN A 294 3.29 64.81 -16.34
C ASN A 294 3.36 65.80 -15.16
N ASN A 295 2.20 66.12 -14.58
CA ASN A 295 2.02 67.02 -13.45
C ASN A 295 0.92 66.53 -12.48
N SER A 296 0.79 67.21 -11.34
CA SER A 296 -0.23 66.97 -10.31
C SER A 296 -1.04 68.25 -10.01
N ASN A 297 -1.30 69.06 -11.04
CA ASN A 297 -1.90 70.38 -10.89
C ASN A 297 -3.41 70.34 -10.62
N ASN A 298 -4.04 69.16 -10.66
CA ASN A 298 -5.43 68.95 -10.28
C ASN A 298 -5.54 68.09 -9.02
N GLY A 299 -6.59 68.31 -8.24
CA GLY A 299 -6.80 67.67 -6.94
C GLY A 299 -6.08 68.37 -5.79
N ASN A 300 -6.31 67.86 -4.58
CA ASN A 300 -5.85 68.47 -3.32
C ASN A 300 -4.83 67.60 -2.56
N GLY A 301 -4.50 66.40 -3.05
CA GLY A 301 -3.55 65.47 -2.43
C GLY A 301 -3.97 64.91 -1.07
N VAL A 302 -5.26 64.93 -0.73
CA VAL A 302 -5.78 64.52 0.57
C VAL A 302 -6.74 63.33 0.43
N VAL A 303 -6.34 62.18 0.97
CA VAL A 303 -7.14 60.92 0.95
C VAL A 303 -8.56 61.10 1.50
N ARG A 304 -8.73 61.87 2.59
CA ARG A 304 -10.04 62.11 3.23
C ARG A 304 -11.05 62.88 2.35
N TRP A 305 -10.59 63.50 1.26
CA TRP A 305 -11.38 64.30 0.32
C TRP A 305 -11.16 63.78 -1.12
N PRO A 306 -11.66 62.56 -1.43
CA PRO A 306 -11.58 61.98 -2.78
C PRO A 306 -12.29 62.88 -3.80
N SER A 307 -11.97 62.69 -5.08
CA SER A 307 -12.63 63.36 -6.20
C SER A 307 -13.00 62.36 -7.29
N ALA A 308 -14.30 62.26 -7.60
CA ALA A 308 -14.80 61.54 -8.77
C ALA A 308 -14.11 61.99 -10.07
N GLY A 309 -13.68 63.25 -10.14
CA GLY A 309 -12.89 63.82 -11.23
C GLY A 309 -11.54 63.15 -11.46
N ASN A 310 -10.81 62.84 -10.39
CA ASN A 310 -9.52 62.16 -10.49
C ASN A 310 -9.70 60.68 -10.87
N SER A 311 -10.68 59.99 -10.26
CA SER A 311 -11.01 58.59 -10.57
C SER A 311 -11.44 58.43 -12.02
N MET A 312 -12.35 59.28 -12.51
CA MET A 312 -12.80 59.31 -13.90
C MET A 312 -11.63 59.53 -14.88
N LYS A 313 -10.70 60.44 -14.55
CA LYS A 313 -9.50 60.64 -15.36
C LYS A 313 -8.63 59.39 -15.42
N ALA A 314 -8.37 58.74 -14.29
CA ALA A 314 -7.59 57.49 -14.26
C ALA A 314 -8.27 56.41 -15.11
N LEU A 315 -9.57 56.17 -14.91
CA LEU A 315 -10.38 55.20 -15.65
C LEU A 315 -10.37 55.45 -17.16
N MET A 316 -10.67 56.67 -17.59
CA MET A 316 -10.70 57.02 -19.01
C MET A 316 -9.31 56.90 -19.64
N THR A 317 -8.27 57.42 -18.99
CA THR A 317 -6.89 57.37 -19.50
C THR A 317 -6.42 55.94 -19.66
N ALA A 318 -6.65 55.07 -18.66
CA ALA A 318 -6.26 53.67 -18.71
C ALA A 318 -7.06 52.89 -19.77
N SER A 319 -8.36 53.12 -19.88
CA SER A 319 -9.22 52.50 -20.92
C SER A 319 -8.77 52.90 -22.33
N TYR A 320 -8.36 54.15 -22.53
CA TYR A 320 -7.82 54.64 -23.80
C TYR A 320 -6.46 54.00 -24.09
N MET A 321 -5.53 54.05 -23.14
CA MET A 321 -4.20 53.47 -23.33
C MET A 321 -4.23 51.95 -23.55
N LYS A 322 -5.17 51.22 -22.92
CA LYS A 322 -5.38 49.78 -23.18
C LYS A 322 -5.69 49.53 -24.66
N LYS A 323 -6.61 50.34 -25.22
CA LYS A 323 -7.01 50.28 -26.63
C LYS A 323 -5.87 50.65 -27.58
N GLU A 324 -5.05 51.64 -27.22
CA GLU A 324 -3.88 52.02 -28.03
C GLU A 324 -2.79 50.93 -28.01
N ILE A 325 -2.60 50.20 -26.90
CA ILE A 325 -1.72 49.03 -26.85
C ILE A 325 -2.27 47.91 -27.75
N ASP A 326 -3.55 47.56 -27.63
CA ASP A 326 -4.19 46.57 -28.49
C ASP A 326 -4.07 46.94 -29.98
N ALA A 327 -4.16 48.23 -30.31
CA ALA A 327 -3.94 48.74 -31.66
C ALA A 327 -2.48 48.57 -32.12
N HIS A 328 -1.50 48.91 -31.26
CA HIS A 328 -0.07 48.87 -31.56
C HIS A 328 0.46 47.44 -31.76
N TYR A 329 -0.03 46.47 -31.00
CA TYR A 329 0.31 45.06 -31.16
C TYR A 329 -0.56 44.35 -32.23
N GLY A 330 -1.57 45.03 -32.78
CA GLY A 330 -2.43 44.49 -33.84
C GLY A 330 -3.45 43.45 -33.36
N LEU A 331 -3.94 43.60 -32.13
CA LEU A 331 -4.71 42.62 -31.35
C LEU A 331 -6.22 42.93 -31.24
N GLN A 332 -6.71 43.93 -31.99
CA GLN A 332 -8.09 44.43 -31.91
C GLN A 332 -9.19 43.39 -32.18
N ASN A 333 -8.85 42.20 -32.69
CA ASN A 333 -9.77 41.09 -32.95
C ASN A 333 -9.26 39.75 -32.37
N ASP A 334 -8.31 39.78 -31.44
CA ASP A 334 -7.50 38.62 -31.02
C ASP A 334 -7.46 38.52 -29.48
N GLU A 335 -8.61 38.14 -28.88
CA GLU A 335 -8.90 38.33 -27.44
C GLU A 335 -7.92 37.63 -26.48
N ASP A 336 -7.30 36.53 -26.93
CA ASP A 336 -6.37 35.73 -26.13
C ASP A 336 -5.01 36.44 -25.95
N TYR A 337 -4.62 37.30 -26.89
CA TYR A 337 -3.32 37.98 -26.88
C TYR A 337 -3.38 39.45 -26.45
N ARG A 338 -4.58 40.05 -26.39
CA ARG A 338 -4.82 41.44 -25.97
C ARG A 338 -4.16 41.79 -24.63
N VAL A 339 -3.81 43.07 -24.44
CA VAL A 339 -3.11 43.48 -23.21
C VAL A 339 -3.93 43.15 -21.97
N LYS A 340 -3.36 42.30 -21.11
CA LYS A 340 -3.93 42.00 -19.79
C LYS A 340 -3.51 43.07 -18.81
N VAL A 341 -4.48 43.64 -18.09
CA VAL A 341 -4.27 44.62 -17.02
C VAL A 341 -4.72 44.02 -15.70
N TYR A 342 -3.74 43.76 -14.84
CA TYR A 342 -3.91 43.21 -13.50
C TYR A 342 -3.78 44.33 -12.48
N ASN A 343 -4.78 44.49 -11.62
CA ASN A 343 -4.77 45.50 -10.56
C ASN A 343 -4.65 44.85 -9.18
N ILE A 344 -3.70 45.32 -8.38
CA ILE A 344 -3.44 44.83 -7.02
C ILE A 344 -3.76 45.95 -6.03
N GLY A 345 -4.81 45.73 -5.25
CA GLY A 345 -5.27 46.62 -4.19
C GLY A 345 -4.58 46.35 -2.86
N MET A 346 -3.70 47.26 -2.44
CA MET A 346 -2.85 47.11 -1.26
C MET A 346 -3.52 47.67 0.00
N GLY A 347 -3.86 46.83 0.97
CA GLY A 347 -4.38 47.25 2.28
C GLY A 347 -5.76 47.96 2.24
N LEU A 348 -6.57 47.71 1.20
CA LEU A 348 -7.79 48.48 0.92
C LEU A 348 -8.91 48.36 1.97
N THR A 349 -8.83 47.41 2.90
CA THR A 349 -9.73 47.36 4.08
C THR A 349 -9.51 48.52 5.05
N GLU A 350 -8.34 49.16 5.00
CA GLU A 350 -7.93 50.20 5.97
C GLU A 350 -8.22 51.62 5.47
N ILE A 351 -8.40 51.83 4.16
CA ILE A 351 -8.61 53.19 3.59
C ILE A 351 -9.86 53.88 4.15
N HIS A 352 -10.90 53.10 4.47
CA HIS A 352 -12.08 53.58 5.20
C HIS A 352 -11.71 54.07 6.61
N GLN A 353 -10.82 53.37 7.32
CA GLN A 353 -10.36 53.75 8.65
C GLN A 353 -9.43 54.98 8.60
N GLU A 354 -8.47 55.01 7.68
CA GLU A 354 -7.56 56.16 7.43
C GLU A 354 -8.34 57.46 7.19
N ALA A 355 -9.42 57.39 6.40
CA ALA A 355 -10.31 58.51 6.14
C ALA A 355 -11.25 58.81 7.32
N SER A 356 -11.56 57.84 8.20
CA SER A 356 -12.38 58.03 9.40
C SER A 356 -11.62 58.73 10.53
N ASP A 357 -10.34 58.42 10.71
CA ASP A 357 -9.47 59.05 11.73
C ASP A 357 -9.10 60.50 11.38
N SER A 358 -9.40 60.93 10.16
CA SER A 358 -9.24 62.31 9.70
C SER A 358 -10.42 63.22 10.09
N PRO A 359 -10.19 64.37 10.77
CA PRO A 359 -11.26 65.33 11.08
C PRO A 359 -11.99 65.84 9.82
N ASN A 360 -13.30 65.60 9.77
CA ASN A 360 -14.17 65.88 8.60
C ASN A 360 -13.77 65.10 7.32
N GLY A 361 -13.33 63.85 7.48
CA GLY A 361 -13.13 62.91 6.37
C GLY A 361 -14.43 62.27 5.86
N TYR A 362 -14.34 61.68 4.66
CA TYR A 362 -15.48 61.04 3.96
C TYR A 362 -15.11 59.58 3.63
N PRO A 363 -15.14 58.67 4.61
CA PRO A 363 -14.53 57.34 4.48
C PRO A 363 -15.22 56.44 3.46
N ALA A 364 -16.56 56.45 3.40
CA ALA A 364 -17.32 55.74 2.37
C ALA A 364 -16.99 56.22 0.94
N ALA A 365 -16.72 57.52 0.76
CA ALA A 365 -16.34 58.07 -0.54
C ALA A 365 -14.88 57.73 -0.91
N ALA A 366 -13.97 57.70 0.08
CA ALA A 366 -12.57 57.34 -0.16
C ALA A 366 -12.43 55.87 -0.58
N GLN A 367 -13.16 54.97 0.10
CA GLN A 367 -13.31 53.57 -0.30
C GLN A 367 -13.88 53.47 -1.72
N ALA A 368 -15.04 54.09 -1.98
CA ALA A 368 -15.69 54.01 -3.29
C ALA A 368 -14.83 54.56 -4.45
N SER A 369 -13.95 55.54 -4.18
CA SER A 369 -12.97 56.07 -5.13
C SER A 369 -11.85 55.07 -5.43
N ALA A 370 -11.36 54.35 -4.43
CA ALA A 370 -10.38 53.28 -4.61
C ALA A 370 -10.99 52.07 -5.31
N ASP A 371 -12.13 51.57 -4.82
CA ASP A 371 -12.86 50.41 -5.35
C ASP A 371 -13.13 50.59 -6.85
N ILE A 372 -13.71 51.73 -7.27
CA ILE A 372 -14.03 51.95 -8.70
C ILE A 372 -12.79 52.15 -9.57
N THR A 373 -11.69 52.69 -9.05
CA THR A 373 -10.48 52.93 -9.85
C THR A 373 -9.68 51.64 -10.05
N LEU A 374 -9.64 50.77 -9.03
CA LEU A 374 -8.87 49.53 -9.06
C LEU A 374 -9.69 48.32 -9.54
N ASN A 375 -10.99 48.28 -9.29
CA ASN A 375 -11.90 47.22 -9.72
C ASN A 375 -13.19 47.80 -10.37
N PRO A 376 -13.06 48.53 -11.50
CA PRO A 376 -14.22 49.06 -12.22
C PRO A 376 -15.18 47.95 -12.71
N GLY A 377 -14.68 46.74 -12.96
CA GLY A 377 -15.49 45.60 -13.44
C GLY A 377 -16.56 45.14 -12.45
N GLU A 378 -16.26 45.10 -11.14
CA GLU A 378 -17.24 44.74 -10.10
C GLU A 378 -18.14 45.92 -9.69
N VAL A 379 -17.61 47.14 -9.76
CA VAL A 379 -18.22 48.33 -9.18
C VAL A 379 -19.17 49.06 -10.14
N LEU A 380 -18.85 49.13 -11.43
CA LEU A 380 -19.69 49.81 -12.43
C LEU A 380 -21.00 49.04 -12.66
N GLY A 381 -22.13 49.74 -12.60
CA GLY A 381 -23.47 49.17 -12.72
C GLY A 381 -23.99 48.47 -11.45
N ASN A 382 -23.18 48.39 -10.39
CA ASN A 382 -23.52 47.68 -9.17
C ASN A 382 -24.18 48.61 -8.13
N SER A 383 -25.49 48.46 -7.94
CA SER A 383 -26.29 49.33 -7.06
C SER A 383 -25.80 49.38 -5.61
N ASN A 384 -25.06 48.38 -5.13
CA ASN A 384 -24.51 48.35 -3.76
C ASN A 384 -23.44 49.44 -3.54
N TYR A 385 -22.79 49.92 -4.60
CA TYR A 385 -21.78 50.98 -4.54
C TYR A 385 -22.36 52.36 -4.92
N VAL A 386 -23.46 52.40 -5.68
CA VAL A 386 -24.16 53.63 -6.08
C VAL A 386 -24.84 54.34 -4.90
N TYR A 387 -25.33 53.60 -3.89
CA TYR A 387 -26.14 54.17 -2.80
C TYR A 387 -25.43 54.35 -1.45
N ARG A 388 -24.18 53.87 -1.31
CA ARG A 388 -23.39 53.72 -0.07
C ARG A 388 -23.04 55.02 0.71
N ASN A 389 -23.72 56.13 0.40
CA ASN A 389 -23.61 57.45 1.02
C ASN A 389 -24.70 57.65 2.10
N ASP A 390 -25.41 56.60 2.52
CA ASP A 390 -26.60 56.66 3.37
C ASP A 390 -26.31 56.82 4.89
N GLU A 391 -25.07 56.59 5.33
CA GLU A 391 -24.57 57.03 6.65
C GLU A 391 -24.67 58.55 6.84
N TYR A 392 -24.75 59.31 5.75
CA TYR A 392 -24.74 60.77 5.76
C TYR A 392 -26.06 61.42 6.24
N SER A 393 -27.10 60.62 6.55
CA SER A 393 -28.47 61.14 6.75
C SER A 393 -28.96 61.21 8.20
N GLN A 394 -28.25 60.67 9.20
CA GLN A 394 -28.75 60.61 10.59
C GLN A 394 -27.78 61.13 11.66
N ASN A 395 -28.20 62.23 12.31
CA ASN A 395 -27.68 62.80 13.57
C ASN A 395 -26.33 63.55 13.56
N ILE A 396 -26.26 64.69 12.86
CA ILE A 396 -25.57 65.87 13.42
C ILE A 396 -26.61 66.79 14.07
N GLY A 397 -26.81 66.62 15.37
CA GLY A 397 -27.68 67.48 16.16
C GLY A 397 -27.00 68.78 16.57
N GLY A 398 -27.51 69.92 16.07
CA GLY A 398 -27.48 71.18 16.85
C GLY A 398 -26.49 72.27 16.44
N THR A 399 -25.59 72.08 15.47
CA THR A 399 -24.79 73.15 14.87
C THR A 399 -24.98 73.19 13.35
N GLY A 400 -25.22 74.38 12.80
CA GLY A 400 -25.69 74.58 11.42
C GLY A 400 -24.62 74.43 10.35
N HIS A 401 -23.98 73.26 10.27
CA HIS A 401 -23.15 72.86 9.15
C HIS A 401 -23.99 72.02 8.18
N ASN A 402 -24.50 72.66 7.12
CA ASN A 402 -24.85 71.89 5.93
C ASN A 402 -23.56 71.30 5.38
N ALA A 403 -23.53 70.00 5.14
CA ALA A 403 -22.43 69.39 4.40
C ALA A 403 -22.39 69.95 2.97
N PRO A 404 -21.19 70.11 2.39
CA PRO A 404 -21.05 70.73 1.08
C PRO A 404 -21.69 69.83 0.02
N SER A 405 -22.47 70.43 -0.88
CA SER A 405 -23.24 69.76 -1.93
C SER A 405 -22.37 69.33 -3.12
N VAL A 406 -21.21 68.72 -2.84
CA VAL A 406 -20.17 68.37 -3.82
C VAL A 406 -20.64 67.23 -4.73
N TYR A 407 -21.23 66.20 -4.11
CA TYR A 407 -21.71 65.02 -4.81
C TYR A 407 -23.23 65.06 -4.93
N LYS A 408 -23.71 64.85 -6.16
CA LYS A 408 -25.15 64.74 -6.44
C LYS A 408 -25.64 63.32 -6.19
N TYR A 409 -24.72 62.35 -6.25
CA TYR A 409 -24.93 60.92 -5.98
C TYR A 409 -23.80 60.40 -5.05
N SER A 410 -23.39 59.13 -5.15
CA SER A 410 -22.08 58.68 -4.63
C SER A 410 -20.97 58.96 -5.65
N ILE A 411 -19.70 58.75 -5.29
CA ILE A 411 -18.56 58.80 -6.24
C ILE A 411 -18.86 57.95 -7.49
N VAL A 412 -19.32 56.72 -7.28
CA VAL A 412 -19.70 55.78 -8.36
C VAL A 412 -20.86 56.34 -9.17
N GLY A 413 -21.93 56.80 -8.51
CA GLY A 413 -23.09 57.35 -9.20
C GLY A 413 -22.76 58.62 -10.02
N ASP A 414 -21.89 59.50 -9.54
CA ASP A 414 -21.46 60.68 -10.28
C ASP A 414 -20.56 60.31 -11.49
N ILE A 415 -19.71 59.29 -11.37
CA ILE A 415 -18.92 58.71 -12.48
C ILE A 415 -19.83 58.05 -13.53
N GLU A 416 -20.82 57.26 -13.13
CA GLU A 416 -21.78 56.63 -14.05
C GLU A 416 -22.62 57.68 -14.79
N ASN A 417 -23.11 58.71 -14.09
CA ASN A 417 -23.86 59.81 -14.72
C ASN A 417 -22.96 60.58 -15.70
N ALA A 418 -21.70 60.83 -15.33
CA ALA A 418 -20.73 61.46 -16.21
C ALA A 418 -20.46 60.64 -17.46
N TRP A 419 -20.21 59.35 -17.31
CA TRP A 419 -19.99 58.41 -18.41
C TRP A 419 -21.19 58.36 -19.38
N ASN A 420 -22.41 58.39 -18.84
CA ASN A 420 -23.63 58.50 -19.65
C ASN A 420 -23.70 59.83 -20.43
N LEU A 421 -23.28 60.97 -19.86
CA LEU A 421 -23.22 62.23 -20.60
C LEU A 421 -22.17 62.18 -21.72
N TYR A 422 -20.97 61.67 -21.40
CA TYR A 422 -19.85 61.53 -22.34
C TYR A 422 -20.23 60.67 -23.55
N THR A 423 -20.68 59.43 -23.32
CA THR A 423 -21.07 58.49 -24.40
C THR A 423 -22.24 58.99 -25.25
N ASN A 424 -23.09 59.87 -24.74
CA ASN A 424 -24.17 60.51 -25.50
C ASN A 424 -23.75 61.81 -26.22
N ASN A 425 -22.44 62.11 -26.32
CA ASN A 425 -21.89 63.35 -26.92
C ASN A 425 -22.47 64.63 -26.27
N GLN A 426 -22.75 64.59 -24.96
CA GLN A 426 -23.20 65.74 -24.19
C GLN A 426 -22.02 66.40 -23.46
N SER A 427 -22.11 67.71 -23.22
CA SER A 427 -21.05 68.46 -22.53
C SER A 427 -20.86 67.93 -21.10
N LEU A 428 -19.78 67.16 -20.88
CA LEU A 428 -19.41 66.66 -19.57
C LEU A 428 -18.41 67.61 -18.89
N THR A 429 -18.82 68.18 -17.76
CA THR A 429 -17.93 68.92 -16.86
C THR A 429 -18.06 68.34 -15.46
N MET A 430 -16.94 68.00 -14.80
CA MET A 430 -16.92 67.53 -13.41
C MET A 430 -15.97 68.35 -12.54
N GLU A 431 -16.24 68.34 -11.25
CA GLU A 431 -15.42 68.99 -10.23
C GLU A 431 -14.20 68.13 -9.87
N ILE A 432 -13.01 68.74 -9.81
CA ILE A 432 -11.75 68.02 -9.52
C ILE A 432 -11.00 68.53 -8.28
N LEU A 433 -11.23 69.78 -7.87
CA LEU A 433 -10.35 70.47 -6.92
C LEU A 433 -11.10 71.22 -5.84
N TYR A 434 -10.68 71.03 -4.58
CA TYR A 434 -11.09 71.81 -3.41
C TYR A 434 -9.85 72.51 -2.82
N SER A 435 -9.75 73.83 -2.95
CA SER A 435 -8.56 74.59 -2.50
C SER A 435 -8.66 75.03 -1.03
N ILE A 436 -7.52 75.01 -0.33
CA ILE A 436 -7.35 75.48 1.06
C ILE A 436 -6.52 76.77 1.16
N SER A 437 -6.48 77.57 0.10
CA SER A 437 -5.66 78.78 0.03
C SER A 437 -6.31 80.01 0.68
N GLY A 438 -6.28 80.11 2.03
CA GLY A 438 -6.69 81.35 2.69
C GLY A 438 -6.67 81.34 4.22
N THR A 439 -6.01 82.32 4.82
CA THR A 439 -6.02 82.60 6.28
C THR A 439 -7.31 83.28 6.77
N GLY A 440 -8.46 82.94 6.19
CA GLY A 440 -9.76 83.57 6.47
C GLY A 440 -10.86 82.55 6.79
N ASN A 441 -11.33 82.55 8.05
CA ASN A 441 -12.51 81.85 8.58
C ASN A 441 -12.87 80.46 8.01
N GLN A 442 -12.52 79.42 8.79
CA GLN A 442 -12.90 78.00 8.60
C GLN A 442 -14.41 77.69 8.74
N TRP A 443 -15.31 78.66 8.52
CA TRP A 443 -16.73 78.57 8.91
C TRP A 443 -17.74 78.72 7.75
N ASN A 444 -17.29 78.92 6.51
CA ASN A 444 -18.18 78.99 5.34
C ASN A 444 -17.52 78.34 4.10
N PRO A 445 -17.85 77.08 3.74
CA PRO A 445 -17.25 76.38 2.60
C PRO A 445 -17.94 76.69 1.25
N HIS A 446 -18.78 77.73 1.16
CA HIS A 446 -19.79 77.85 0.10
C HIS A 446 -19.51 78.88 -1.02
N GLU A 447 -18.39 79.61 -0.97
CA GLU A 447 -18.05 80.63 -1.98
C GLU A 447 -16.59 80.44 -2.45
N ASP A 448 -16.41 80.17 -3.76
CA ASP A 448 -15.16 80.28 -4.56
C ASP A 448 -14.03 79.23 -4.47
N PHE A 449 -14.29 77.91 -4.32
CA PHE A 449 -13.22 76.89 -4.15
C PHE A 449 -13.20 75.66 -5.09
N TYR A 450 -13.77 75.75 -6.30
CA TYR A 450 -13.88 74.61 -7.23
C TYR A 450 -13.19 74.82 -8.59
N GLU A 451 -12.27 73.93 -8.98
CA GLU A 451 -11.81 73.83 -10.38
C GLU A 451 -12.59 72.74 -11.12
N ASN A 452 -13.26 73.15 -12.19
CA ASN A 452 -14.04 72.30 -13.07
C ASN A 452 -13.20 71.83 -14.26
N TYR A 453 -13.29 70.54 -14.59
CA TYR A 453 -12.66 69.94 -15.75
C TYR A 453 -13.71 69.51 -16.77
N THR A 454 -13.52 69.87 -18.04
CA THR A 454 -14.41 69.47 -19.13
C THR A 454 -13.79 68.30 -19.87
N PHE A 455 -14.50 67.16 -19.88
CA PHE A 455 -14.06 65.98 -20.60
C PHE A 455 -14.47 66.12 -22.06
N THR A 456 -13.50 66.09 -22.96
CA THR A 456 -13.68 66.19 -24.41
C THR A 456 -13.32 64.86 -25.09
N HIS A 457 -13.93 64.58 -26.24
CA HIS A 457 -13.53 63.42 -27.06
C HIS A 457 -12.15 63.65 -27.72
N PRO A 458 -11.34 62.60 -27.97
CA PRO A 458 -10.08 62.72 -28.69
C PRO A 458 -10.24 63.28 -30.11
N ASP A 459 -9.34 64.17 -30.53
CA ASP A 459 -9.36 64.78 -31.88
C ASP A 459 -9.06 63.79 -33.02
N SER A 460 -8.44 62.64 -32.70
CA SER A 460 -8.06 61.57 -33.63
C SER A 460 -7.88 60.25 -32.89
N GLY A 461 -8.12 59.13 -33.58
CA GLY A 461 -8.19 57.79 -32.98
C GLY A 461 -9.64 57.34 -32.83
N GLU A 462 -9.85 56.12 -32.34
CA GLU A 462 -11.17 55.71 -31.89
C GLU A 462 -11.30 55.92 -30.38
N ASP A 463 -12.35 56.64 -29.98
CA ASP A 463 -12.65 56.90 -28.57
C ASP A 463 -12.94 55.62 -27.76
N ILE A 464 -12.95 55.77 -26.44
CA ILE A 464 -13.31 54.71 -25.48
C ILE A 464 -14.81 54.47 -25.45
N ASN A 465 -15.19 53.20 -25.29
CA ASN A 465 -16.58 52.73 -25.18
C ASN A 465 -16.85 51.98 -23.86
N THR A 466 -15.86 51.91 -22.97
CA THR A 466 -15.94 51.35 -21.62
C THR A 466 -15.03 52.13 -20.68
N LEU A 467 -15.33 52.07 -19.37
CA LEU A 467 -14.42 52.49 -18.29
C LEU A 467 -13.78 51.28 -17.58
N ASN A 468 -14.22 50.05 -17.88
CA ASN A 468 -13.58 48.86 -17.35
C ASN A 468 -12.34 48.52 -18.19
N TYR A 469 -11.17 48.90 -17.67
CA TYR A 469 -9.86 48.61 -18.25
C TYR A 469 -9.18 47.38 -17.61
N VAL A 470 -9.72 46.85 -16.52
CA VAL A 470 -9.11 45.80 -15.70
C VAL A 470 -9.64 44.44 -16.14
N ASP A 471 -8.75 43.48 -16.38
CA ASP A 471 -9.14 42.11 -16.69
C ASP A 471 -9.26 41.28 -15.42
N GLN A 472 -8.36 41.49 -14.46
CA GLN A 472 -8.37 40.80 -13.17
C GLN A 472 -7.91 41.74 -12.04
N TYR A 473 -8.58 41.64 -10.91
CA TYR A 473 -8.31 42.44 -9.72
C TYR A 473 -8.04 41.52 -8.53
N PHE A 474 -7.06 41.90 -7.71
CA PHE A 474 -6.65 41.18 -6.50
C PHE A 474 -6.62 42.11 -5.30
N ALA A 475 -7.05 41.62 -4.14
CA ALA A 475 -7.01 42.35 -2.88
C ALA A 475 -5.92 41.78 -1.96
N ALA A 476 -4.82 42.50 -1.82
CA ALA A 476 -3.70 42.15 -0.94
C ALA A 476 -3.84 42.90 0.40
N ASN A 477 -4.59 42.30 1.33
CA ASN A 477 -4.90 42.91 2.64
C ASN A 477 -3.90 42.56 3.76
N ASN A 478 -2.89 41.74 3.47
CA ASN A 478 -1.83 41.31 4.38
C ASN A 478 -0.55 41.00 3.60
N ALA A 479 0.59 40.90 4.29
CA ALA A 479 1.92 40.72 3.72
C ALA A 479 2.01 39.50 2.78
N SER A 480 1.65 38.31 3.27
CA SER A 480 1.71 37.06 2.48
C SER A 480 0.87 37.12 1.21
N ALA A 481 -0.33 37.71 1.29
CA ALA A 481 -1.22 37.86 0.14
C ALA A 481 -0.64 38.77 -0.97
N VAL A 482 0.33 39.65 -0.67
CA VAL A 482 1.05 40.40 -1.71
C VAL A 482 1.85 39.42 -2.57
N THR A 483 2.69 38.59 -1.95
CA THR A 483 3.53 37.60 -2.64
C THR A 483 2.70 36.56 -3.39
N ASP A 484 1.68 35.98 -2.74
CA ASP A 484 0.81 34.96 -3.34
C ASP A 484 0.12 35.49 -4.62
N VAL A 485 -0.35 36.74 -4.60
CA VAL A 485 -0.98 37.40 -5.75
C VAL A 485 0.00 37.63 -6.90
N PHE A 486 1.23 38.06 -6.59
CA PHE A 486 2.27 38.23 -7.60
C PHE A 486 2.68 36.88 -8.22
N GLU A 487 2.83 35.81 -7.41
CA GLU A 487 3.09 34.47 -7.91
C GLU A 487 1.93 33.95 -8.80
N GLN A 488 0.68 34.21 -8.42
CA GLN A 488 -0.49 33.86 -9.22
C GLN A 488 -0.51 34.61 -10.56
N ILE A 489 -0.28 35.93 -10.56
CA ILE A 489 -0.24 36.75 -11.78
C ILE A 489 0.93 36.33 -12.68
N VAL A 490 2.13 36.14 -12.12
CA VAL A 490 3.28 35.69 -12.92
C VAL A 490 2.99 34.29 -13.47
N SER A 491 2.45 33.36 -12.67
CA SER A 491 2.10 32.02 -13.16
C SER A 491 1.03 32.01 -14.25
N ASP A 492 0.04 32.90 -14.19
CA ASP A 492 -0.98 33.11 -15.25
C ASP A 492 -0.32 33.57 -16.55
N ILE A 493 0.49 34.65 -16.48
CA ILE A 493 1.21 35.18 -17.65
C ILE A 493 2.31 34.20 -18.13
N THR A 494 2.79 33.29 -17.29
CA THR A 494 3.87 32.31 -17.59
C THR A 494 3.43 30.83 -17.51
N MET A 495 2.20 30.47 -17.93
CA MET A 495 1.73 29.07 -18.04
C MET A 495 2.52 28.18 -19.06
N SER A 496 3.70 28.65 -19.47
CA SER A 496 4.75 28.02 -20.26
C SER A 496 5.46 26.87 -19.54
N ALA A 497 5.70 27.01 -18.24
CA ALA A 497 6.74 26.26 -17.54
C ALA A 497 6.21 25.03 -16.78
N PRO A 498 6.93 23.89 -16.79
CA PRO A 498 6.58 22.74 -15.97
C PRO A 498 6.74 23.06 -14.47
N GLN A 499 5.81 22.57 -13.66
CA GLN A 499 5.83 22.70 -12.19
C GLN A 499 5.76 21.33 -11.51
N VAL A 500 6.29 21.22 -10.28
CA VAL A 500 6.14 20.04 -9.42
C VAL A 500 4.74 20.00 -8.78
N PRO A 501 4.18 18.81 -8.47
CA PRO A 501 2.82 18.68 -7.96
C PRO A 501 2.68 18.94 -6.45
N THR A 502 3.78 19.02 -5.70
CA THR A 502 3.85 19.02 -4.23
C THR A 502 4.12 20.40 -3.65
N GLN A 503 3.43 20.76 -2.56
CA GLN A 503 3.62 22.04 -1.88
C GLN A 503 5.02 22.15 -1.29
N ILE A 504 5.71 23.25 -1.57
CA ILE A 504 6.97 23.61 -0.92
C ILE A 504 6.64 24.58 0.21
N GLU A 505 7.11 24.28 1.42
CA GLU A 505 7.01 25.16 2.58
C GLU A 505 7.79 26.47 2.37
N SER A 506 7.20 27.61 2.75
CA SER A 506 7.83 28.93 2.55
C SER A 506 9.18 29.02 3.27
N GLY A 507 10.20 29.53 2.56
CA GLY A 507 11.58 29.63 3.04
C GLY A 507 12.34 28.30 3.17
N ALA A 508 11.74 27.15 2.83
CA ALA A 508 12.43 25.86 2.84
C ALA A 508 13.20 25.61 1.53
N ALA A 509 14.31 24.88 1.62
CA ALA A 509 15.07 24.48 0.44
C ALA A 509 14.36 23.36 -0.34
N ILE A 510 14.44 23.40 -1.68
CA ILE A 510 13.71 22.52 -2.60
C ILE A 510 14.13 21.04 -2.52
N ASP A 511 15.35 20.79 -2.02
CA ASP A 511 15.94 19.48 -1.72
C ASP A 511 15.46 18.90 -0.37
N GLN A 512 14.79 19.73 0.44
CA GLN A 512 14.41 19.42 1.82
C GLN A 512 12.90 19.63 2.09
N SER A 513 12.09 19.86 1.05
CA SER A 513 10.68 20.22 1.12
C SER A 513 9.84 19.53 0.03
N GLY A 514 8.51 19.64 0.11
CA GLY A 514 7.56 19.08 -0.87
C GLY A 514 7.72 17.58 -1.13
N TYR A 515 7.74 16.79 -0.06
CA TYR A 515 8.02 15.36 -0.17
C TYR A 515 6.84 14.54 -0.72
N ILE A 516 7.15 13.61 -1.61
CA ILE A 516 6.39 12.35 -1.75
C ILE A 516 6.98 11.35 -0.75
N THR A 517 6.18 10.90 0.22
CA THR A 517 6.61 9.96 1.27
C THR A 517 5.92 8.61 1.08
N TYR A 518 6.69 7.57 0.81
CA TYR A 518 6.24 6.17 0.82
C TYR A 518 6.55 5.52 2.17
N THR A 519 5.57 4.81 2.73
CA THR A 519 5.68 4.05 3.98
C THR A 519 5.17 2.64 3.78
N ASP A 520 5.99 1.67 4.18
CA ASP A 520 5.72 0.24 4.07
C ASP A 520 6.04 -0.45 5.39
N GLU A 521 5.01 -0.87 6.11
CA GLU A 521 5.17 -1.77 7.25
C GLU A 521 5.42 -3.17 6.72
N ILE A 522 6.61 -3.70 6.96
CA ILE A 522 7.01 -5.05 6.58
C ILE A 522 6.20 -6.06 7.39
N GLY A 523 5.88 -7.20 6.80
CA GLY A 523 5.06 -8.22 7.46
C GLY A 523 5.69 -8.76 8.75
N ASP A 524 4.84 -9.25 9.65
CA ASP A 524 5.28 -9.87 10.90
C ASP A 524 6.29 -11.00 10.63
N TYR A 525 7.37 -11.02 11.42
CA TYR A 525 8.51 -11.94 11.28
C TYR A 525 9.28 -11.87 9.95
N MET A 526 9.02 -10.86 9.11
CA MET A 526 9.79 -10.54 7.92
C MET A 526 10.66 -9.30 8.15
N GLU A 527 11.72 -9.14 7.36
CA GLU A 527 12.61 -7.97 7.39
C GLU A 527 13.13 -7.62 6.01
N VAL A 528 13.48 -6.35 5.82
CA VAL A 528 14.26 -5.89 4.66
C VAL A 528 15.66 -6.49 4.78
N LYS A 529 16.06 -7.30 3.79
CA LYS A 529 17.38 -7.91 3.74
C LYS A 529 18.41 -7.01 3.05
N ASP A 530 18.00 -6.30 2.00
CA ASP A 530 18.88 -5.39 1.26
C ASP A 530 18.07 -4.33 0.48
N VAL A 531 18.64 -3.13 0.31
CA VAL A 531 18.10 -2.06 -0.55
C VAL A 531 18.98 -1.99 -1.79
N LYS A 532 18.60 -2.76 -2.81
CA LYS A 532 19.41 -3.13 -3.98
C LYS A 532 19.75 -1.94 -4.89
N ASN A 533 18.70 -1.28 -5.38
CA ASN A 533 18.78 -0.36 -6.51
C ASN A 533 17.83 0.82 -6.33
N LEU A 534 18.32 2.01 -6.63
CA LEU A 534 17.49 3.16 -6.96
C LEU A 534 17.63 3.40 -8.46
N ILE A 535 16.53 3.30 -9.20
CA ILE A 535 16.49 3.59 -10.64
C ILE A 535 15.75 4.91 -10.84
N PHE A 536 16.40 5.92 -11.39
CA PHE A 536 15.82 7.25 -11.62
C PHE A 536 15.94 7.64 -13.09
N SER A 537 14.81 7.91 -13.77
CA SER A 537 14.78 8.33 -15.19
C SER A 537 15.65 7.45 -16.13
N GLY A 538 15.73 6.15 -15.86
CA GLY A 538 16.56 5.21 -16.62
C GLY A 538 17.99 4.99 -16.11
N THR A 539 18.50 5.85 -15.22
CA THR A 539 19.81 5.71 -14.57
C THR A 539 19.72 4.78 -13.37
N ASN A 540 20.72 3.90 -13.20
CA ASN A 540 20.75 2.88 -12.15
C ASN A 540 21.81 3.19 -11.08
N PHE A 541 21.38 3.49 -9.86
CA PHE A 541 22.25 3.63 -8.70
C PHE A 541 22.26 2.33 -7.88
N THR A 542 23.46 1.89 -7.49
CA THR A 542 23.73 0.62 -6.79
C THR A 542 24.70 0.85 -5.65
N ASN A 543 24.74 -0.08 -4.68
CA ASN A 543 25.64 -0.02 -3.53
C ASN A 543 25.46 1.27 -2.70
N PRO A 544 24.28 1.49 -2.11
CA PRO A 544 24.05 2.67 -1.27
C PRO A 544 25.05 2.71 -0.10
N ASN A 545 25.39 3.91 0.36
CA ASN A 545 26.04 4.07 1.64
C ASN A 545 25.04 3.70 2.75
N ILE A 546 25.45 2.83 3.68
CA ILE A 546 24.61 2.33 4.76
C ILE A 546 25.12 2.92 6.07
N THR A 547 24.24 3.61 6.80
CA THR A 547 24.52 4.12 8.15
C THR A 547 23.42 3.71 9.11
N THR A 548 23.77 3.41 10.36
CA THR A 548 22.81 3.08 11.41
C THR A 548 22.91 4.12 12.52
N ASN A 549 21.77 4.52 13.10
CA ASN A 549 21.73 5.47 14.19
C ASN A 549 22.40 4.92 15.47
N THR A 550 22.71 5.80 16.44
CA THR A 550 23.36 5.42 17.71
C THR A 550 22.57 4.38 18.52
N SER A 551 21.25 4.33 18.35
CA SER A 551 20.35 3.38 19.01
C SER A 551 20.33 2.00 18.35
N GLY A 552 20.93 1.84 17.16
CA GLY A 552 20.95 0.59 16.41
C GLY A 552 19.63 0.22 15.72
N ASN A 553 18.59 1.06 15.81
CA ASN A 553 17.22 0.71 15.40
C ASN A 553 16.75 1.33 14.08
N THR A 554 17.45 2.34 13.56
CA THR A 554 17.17 2.91 12.23
C THR A 554 18.42 2.83 11.36
N THR A 555 18.29 2.20 10.20
CA THR A 555 19.32 2.13 9.17
C THR A 555 18.90 2.99 7.98
N THR A 556 19.75 3.94 7.60
CA THR A 556 19.58 4.84 6.46
C THR A 556 20.42 4.35 5.29
N TYR A 557 19.80 4.31 4.10
CA TYR A 557 20.41 3.95 2.84
C TYR A 557 20.51 5.20 1.96
N THR A 558 21.72 5.55 1.55
CA THR A 558 21.97 6.78 0.78
C THR A 558 22.64 6.42 -0.55
N PHE A 559 21.90 6.54 -1.64
CA PHE A 559 22.47 6.49 -2.99
C PHE A 559 23.22 7.80 -3.28
N SER A 560 24.06 7.83 -4.31
CA SER A 560 24.82 9.04 -4.66
C SER A 560 25.06 9.12 -6.16
N GLY A 561 24.92 10.33 -6.70
CA GLY A 561 25.11 10.63 -8.12
C GLY A 561 24.07 11.62 -8.62
N GLU A 562 24.31 12.18 -9.79
CA GLU A 562 23.47 13.23 -10.38
C GLU A 562 22.14 12.65 -10.90
N ILE A 563 21.04 13.35 -10.62
CA ILE A 563 19.70 13.11 -11.17
C ILE A 563 19.17 14.42 -11.75
N ASP A 564 18.46 14.38 -12.88
CA ASP A 564 17.97 15.59 -13.54
C ASP A 564 16.47 15.79 -13.32
N SER A 565 16.12 16.97 -12.81
CA SER A 565 14.77 17.49 -12.69
C SER A 565 14.42 18.38 -13.88
N PRO A 566 13.29 18.16 -14.58
CA PRO A 566 12.82 19.07 -15.64
C PRO A 566 12.49 20.50 -15.17
N VAL A 567 12.41 20.73 -13.86
CA VAL A 567 12.05 22.02 -13.24
C VAL A 567 13.25 22.65 -12.55
N TYR A 568 14.03 21.84 -11.81
CA TYR A 568 15.11 22.32 -10.95
C TYR A 568 16.53 22.00 -11.48
N GLY A 569 16.65 21.48 -12.70
CA GLY A 569 17.94 21.08 -13.28
C GLY A 569 18.57 19.90 -12.55
N THR A 570 19.91 19.84 -12.51
CA THR A 570 20.65 18.74 -11.89
C THR A 570 20.62 18.81 -10.36
N GLN A 571 20.19 17.71 -9.76
CA GLN A 571 20.02 17.45 -8.32
C GLN A 571 20.78 16.16 -7.94
N ASN A 572 20.65 15.64 -6.72
CA ASN A 572 21.43 14.47 -6.29
C ASN A 572 20.58 13.32 -5.72
N ALA A 573 20.96 12.09 -6.06
CA ALA A 573 20.31 10.88 -5.56
C ALA A 573 20.41 10.70 -4.03
N ASN A 574 21.30 11.43 -3.34
CA ASN A 574 21.39 11.43 -1.88
C ASN A 574 20.32 12.28 -1.19
N ASP A 575 19.61 13.14 -1.93
CA ASP A 575 18.50 13.96 -1.42
C ASP A 575 17.25 13.08 -1.17
N ILE A 576 17.17 11.91 -1.82
CA ILE A 576 16.14 10.88 -1.57
C ILE A 576 16.51 10.10 -0.31
N VAL A 577 15.78 10.34 0.79
CA VAL A 577 16.05 9.73 2.10
C VAL A 577 15.31 8.38 2.21
N ILE A 578 16.06 7.29 2.34
CA ILE A 578 15.53 5.94 2.51
C ILE A 578 15.94 5.41 3.88
N THR A 579 14.98 4.98 4.69
CA THR A 579 15.23 4.43 6.03
C THR A 579 14.46 3.14 6.27
N VAL A 580 15.08 2.22 7.00
CA VAL A 580 14.42 1.06 7.60
C VAL A 580 14.52 1.20 9.10
N THR A 581 13.38 1.26 9.79
CA THR A 581 13.31 1.34 11.26
C THR A 581 12.76 0.05 11.83
N SER A 582 13.54 -0.61 12.68
CA SER A 582 13.15 -1.77 13.47
C SER A 582 12.52 -1.34 14.79
N ASN A 583 11.40 -1.96 15.14
CA ASN A 583 10.75 -1.83 16.44
C ASN A 583 10.63 -3.23 17.07
N THR A 584 11.11 -3.38 18.31
CA THR A 584 10.96 -4.64 19.06
C THR A 584 10.07 -4.39 20.27
N ASP A 585 9.03 -5.20 20.42
CA ASP A 585 8.10 -5.06 21.55
C ASP A 585 8.59 -5.79 22.82
N ASN A 586 7.79 -5.73 23.89
CA ASN A 586 8.11 -6.35 25.18
C ASN A 586 8.14 -7.89 25.16
N THR A 587 7.63 -8.54 24.11
CA THR A 587 7.69 -10.00 23.91
C THR A 587 8.98 -10.42 23.19
N GLY A 588 9.68 -9.47 22.57
CA GLY A 588 10.84 -9.72 21.71
C GLY A 588 10.50 -9.82 20.22
N LYS A 589 9.21 -9.69 19.85
CA LYS A 589 8.78 -9.65 18.45
C LYS A 589 9.28 -8.37 17.78
N MET A 590 9.99 -8.53 16.67
CA MET A 590 10.49 -7.42 15.85
C MET A 590 9.57 -7.18 14.65
N THR A 591 9.29 -5.91 14.38
CA THR A 591 8.66 -5.42 13.15
C THR A 591 9.58 -4.38 12.50
N GLN A 592 9.40 -4.14 11.19
CA GLN A 592 10.13 -3.12 10.46
C GLN A 592 9.20 -2.22 9.65
N THR A 593 9.58 -0.96 9.53
CA THR A 593 8.96 0.00 8.62
C THR A 593 10.03 0.55 7.69
N LEU A 594 9.82 0.39 6.39
CA LEU A 594 10.60 1.07 5.35
C LEU A 594 9.90 2.39 4.99
N THR A 595 10.67 3.48 4.95
CA THR A 595 10.19 4.81 4.56
C THR A 595 11.11 5.38 3.48
N VAL A 596 10.51 5.98 2.46
CA VAL A 596 11.22 6.68 1.38
C VAL A 596 10.63 8.08 1.24
N LYS A 597 11.48 9.10 1.40
CA LYS A 597 11.10 10.50 1.18
C LYS A 597 11.80 11.02 -0.07
N ILE A 598 11.02 11.38 -1.08
CA ILE A 598 11.49 11.99 -2.33
C ILE A 598 11.15 13.48 -2.25
N PRO A 599 12.12 14.40 -2.06
CA PRO A 599 11.86 15.84 -2.02
C PRO A 599 11.42 16.36 -3.39
N ALA A 600 10.80 17.55 -3.43
CA ALA A 600 10.28 18.17 -4.64
C ALA A 600 11.32 18.24 -5.78
N SER A 601 12.57 18.59 -5.45
CA SER A 601 13.67 18.64 -6.41
C SER A 601 13.92 17.29 -7.12
N ALA A 602 13.67 16.17 -6.44
CA ALA A 602 13.94 14.81 -6.88
C ALA A 602 12.69 14.03 -7.30
N ILE A 603 11.54 14.69 -7.52
CA ILE A 603 10.35 14.02 -8.07
C ILE A 603 10.56 13.79 -9.59
N PRO A 604 10.44 12.55 -10.11
CA PRO A 604 10.46 12.32 -11.54
C PRO A 604 9.18 12.90 -12.17
N LEU A 605 9.35 13.76 -13.17
CA LEU A 605 8.26 14.48 -13.84
C LEU A 605 8.14 14.09 -15.30
N ARG A 606 6.98 13.55 -15.66
CA ARG A 606 6.53 13.45 -17.04
C ARG A 606 5.90 14.77 -17.47
N VAL A 607 6.65 15.55 -18.24
CA VAL A 607 6.17 16.80 -18.84
C VAL A 607 5.39 16.46 -20.09
N ASN A 608 4.16 16.95 -20.21
CA ASN A 608 3.40 16.99 -21.46
C ASN A 608 3.58 18.38 -22.08
N THR A 609 4.29 18.44 -23.21
CA THR A 609 4.59 19.69 -23.90
C THR A 609 3.62 19.88 -25.05
N VAL A 610 2.77 20.90 -24.97
CA VAL A 610 1.81 21.29 -26.02
C VAL A 610 2.35 22.52 -26.72
N GLU A 611 2.85 22.36 -27.94
CA GLU A 611 3.25 23.46 -28.79
C GLU A 611 2.03 23.99 -29.55
N LEU A 612 1.76 25.29 -29.49
CA LEU A 612 0.68 25.95 -30.24
C LEU A 612 1.22 26.71 -31.47
N ASP A 613 0.39 26.79 -32.50
CA ASP A 613 0.61 27.66 -33.67
C ASP A 613 0.16 29.11 -33.40
N SER A 614 0.46 30.00 -34.34
CA SER A 614 0.08 31.42 -34.30
C SER A 614 -1.43 31.69 -34.42
N SER A 615 -2.27 30.65 -34.43
CA SER A 615 -3.74 30.73 -34.41
C SER A 615 -4.35 29.95 -33.22
N GLY A 616 -3.53 29.58 -32.22
CA GLY A 616 -3.97 28.90 -31.01
C GLY A 616 -4.26 27.40 -31.17
N ASN A 617 -3.99 26.81 -32.34
CA ASN A 617 -4.19 25.36 -32.55
C ASN A 617 -2.95 24.59 -32.10
N VAL A 618 -3.12 23.32 -31.74
CA VAL A 618 -1.98 22.45 -31.36
C VAL A 618 -1.13 22.15 -32.59
N LYS A 619 0.09 22.67 -32.59
CA LYS A 619 1.15 22.42 -33.59
C LYS A 619 1.91 21.13 -33.30
N SER A 620 2.13 20.81 -32.02
CA SER A 620 2.62 19.50 -31.59
C SER A 620 2.21 19.20 -30.14
N HIS A 621 2.06 17.92 -29.80
CA HIS A 621 1.88 17.48 -28.42
C HIS A 621 2.86 16.34 -28.18
N THR A 622 3.80 16.55 -27.27
CA THR A 622 4.92 15.64 -27.00
C THR A 622 5.10 15.43 -25.51
N THR A 623 6.00 14.53 -25.14
CA THR A 623 6.38 14.33 -23.73
C THR A 623 7.86 14.02 -23.64
N ASN A 624 8.49 14.38 -22.51
CA ASN A 624 9.87 14.01 -22.22
C ASN A 624 10.10 12.50 -22.02
N ASN A 625 9.03 11.69 -22.05
CA ASN A 625 9.05 10.23 -21.82
C ASN A 625 9.69 9.84 -20.48
N ALA A 626 9.52 10.67 -19.44
CA ALA A 626 10.08 10.38 -18.13
C ALA A 626 9.59 9.04 -17.58
N TYR A 627 10.51 8.29 -17.00
CA TYR A 627 10.25 7.01 -16.37
C TYR A 627 10.06 7.18 -14.86
N PRO A 628 9.25 6.33 -14.21
CA PRO A 628 9.14 6.33 -12.76
C PRO A 628 10.50 6.19 -12.06
N VAL A 629 10.65 6.85 -10.92
CA VAL A 629 11.67 6.44 -9.94
C VAL A 629 11.26 5.08 -9.40
N ARG A 630 12.24 4.20 -9.16
CA ARG A 630 12.01 2.86 -8.64
C ARG A 630 13.01 2.52 -7.54
N LEU A 631 12.52 2.20 -6.36
CA LEU A 631 13.34 1.63 -5.29
C LEU A 631 13.09 0.13 -5.24
N CYS A 632 14.14 -0.66 -5.44
CA CYS A 632 14.10 -2.11 -5.39
C CYS A 632 14.77 -2.59 -4.09
N TYR A 633 14.07 -3.37 -3.27
CA TYR A 633 14.55 -3.91 -2.00
C TYR A 633 14.06 -5.34 -1.80
N THR A 634 14.88 -6.19 -1.17
CA THR A 634 14.51 -7.58 -0.89
C THR A 634 13.98 -7.75 0.52
N VAL A 635 12.97 -8.62 0.67
CA VAL A 635 12.30 -8.92 1.93
C VAL A 635 12.30 -10.43 2.14
N GLY A 636 12.60 -10.87 3.35
CA GLY A 636 12.61 -12.30 3.71
C GLY A 636 12.44 -12.53 5.20
N VAL A 637 12.30 -13.79 5.59
CA VAL A 637 12.08 -14.16 7.01
C VAL A 637 13.23 -13.68 7.89
N GLN A 638 12.89 -13.11 9.05
CA GLN A 638 13.84 -12.55 10.03
C GLN A 638 14.89 -13.57 10.46
N GLU A 639 16.16 -13.15 10.53
CA GLU A 639 17.25 -14.06 10.91
C GLU A 639 17.08 -14.60 12.34
N GLY A 640 16.49 -13.80 13.24
CA GLY A 640 16.17 -14.22 14.61
C GLY A 640 15.19 -15.39 14.71
N VAL A 641 14.30 -15.57 13.72
CA VAL A 641 13.31 -16.66 13.69
C VAL A 641 13.73 -17.84 12.80
N LYS A 642 14.96 -17.86 12.28
CA LYS A 642 15.50 -19.00 11.53
C LYS A 642 16.25 -20.00 12.41
N ASN A 643 16.27 -21.24 11.94
CA ASN A 643 17.15 -22.31 12.38
C ASN A 643 18.49 -22.23 11.62
N VAL A 644 19.50 -22.96 12.12
CA VAL A 644 20.86 -23.00 11.52
C VAL A 644 20.89 -23.58 10.09
N ASP A 645 19.85 -24.33 9.69
CA ASP A 645 19.67 -24.88 8.34
C ASP A 645 18.84 -23.97 7.40
N GLY A 646 18.44 -22.79 7.88
CA GLY A 646 17.65 -21.81 7.13
C GLY A 646 16.13 -22.01 7.19
N THR A 647 15.64 -23.05 7.87
CA THR A 647 14.20 -23.27 8.09
C THR A 647 13.65 -22.30 9.14
N VAL A 648 12.33 -22.12 9.20
CA VAL A 648 11.71 -21.26 10.22
C VAL A 648 11.53 -22.03 11.53
N ASP A 649 11.99 -21.42 12.63
CA ASP A 649 11.79 -21.91 13.98
C ASP A 649 10.37 -21.56 14.46
N LEU A 650 9.43 -22.48 14.22
CA LEU A 650 8.02 -22.32 14.57
C LEU A 650 7.78 -22.12 16.08
N SER A 651 8.77 -22.40 16.95
CA SER A 651 8.67 -22.13 18.39
C SER A 651 8.77 -20.63 18.74
N LYS A 652 9.34 -19.82 17.84
CA LYS A 652 9.46 -18.35 17.98
C LYS A 652 8.30 -17.57 17.35
N ILE A 653 7.32 -18.26 16.78
CA ILE A 653 6.14 -17.65 16.16
C ILE A 653 4.97 -17.75 17.14
N ASP A 654 4.29 -16.64 17.42
CA ASP A 654 3.18 -16.59 18.37
C ASP A 654 1.96 -17.40 17.88
N ASP A 655 1.28 -18.07 18.81
CA ASP A 655 0.14 -18.95 18.50
C ASP A 655 -1.06 -18.19 17.88
N ALA A 656 -1.25 -16.92 18.23
CA ALA A 656 -2.23 -16.06 17.57
C ALA A 656 -1.89 -15.81 16.08
N TYR A 657 -0.61 -15.70 15.73
CA TYR A 657 -0.19 -15.55 14.34
C TYR A 657 -0.36 -16.86 13.56
N LYS A 658 0.04 -18.00 14.17
CA LYS A 658 -0.20 -19.34 13.60
C LYS A 658 -1.69 -19.56 13.30
N GLN A 659 -2.57 -19.24 14.24
CA GLN A 659 -4.02 -19.36 14.09
C GLN A 659 -4.57 -18.48 12.94
N ALA A 660 -4.07 -17.25 12.78
CA ALA A 660 -4.57 -16.33 11.76
C ALA A 660 -3.99 -16.55 10.35
N ASN A 661 -2.81 -17.20 10.24
CA ASN A 661 -2.04 -17.26 8.98
C ASN A 661 -1.69 -18.69 8.51
N THR A 662 -2.16 -19.74 9.19
CA THR A 662 -2.07 -21.12 8.63
C THR A 662 -3.11 -21.29 7.53
N GLY A 663 -2.66 -21.74 6.35
CA GLY A 663 -3.51 -22.07 5.22
C GLY A 663 -3.39 -23.53 4.79
N THR A 664 -3.82 -23.82 3.55
CA THR A 664 -3.97 -25.17 3.03
C THR A 664 -2.65 -25.95 2.89
N ASP A 665 -1.54 -25.24 2.71
CA ASP A 665 -0.23 -25.77 2.30
C ASP A 665 0.91 -25.33 3.24
N GLY A 666 0.60 -24.72 4.39
CA GLY A 666 1.59 -24.34 5.40
C GLY A 666 1.22 -23.07 6.19
N LEU A 667 2.20 -22.55 6.93
CA LEU A 667 2.10 -21.26 7.62
C LEU A 667 2.53 -20.14 6.67
N TYR A 668 1.67 -19.14 6.51
CA TYR A 668 1.93 -18.01 5.62
C TYR A 668 2.68 -16.87 6.32
N PHE A 669 3.67 -16.34 5.62
CA PHE A 669 4.35 -15.08 5.92
C PHE A 669 4.20 -14.14 4.73
N TYR A 670 4.03 -12.84 4.99
CA TYR A 670 3.74 -11.86 3.94
C TYR A 670 4.86 -10.82 3.84
N SER A 671 5.28 -10.42 2.62
CA SER A 671 6.35 -9.42 2.48
C SER A 671 5.97 -8.08 3.13
N ASN A 672 4.69 -7.72 3.07
CA ASN A 672 4.16 -6.48 3.62
C ASN A 672 3.02 -6.81 4.59
N LYS A 673 2.86 -6.00 5.63
CA LYS A 673 1.75 -6.10 6.57
C LYS A 673 0.42 -5.87 5.85
N TYR A 674 -0.56 -6.69 6.17
CA TYR A 674 -1.93 -6.56 5.69
C TYR A 674 -2.88 -6.85 6.86
N THR A 675 -3.78 -5.91 7.17
CA THR A 675 -4.76 -6.06 8.26
C THR A 675 -6.21 -6.15 7.76
N GLY A 676 -6.49 -5.71 6.53
CA GLY A 676 -7.85 -5.64 5.98
C GLY A 676 -8.72 -4.49 6.52
N ASP A 677 -8.15 -3.60 7.35
CA ASP A 677 -8.86 -2.46 7.94
C ASP A 677 -9.05 -1.30 6.95
N ILE A 678 -8.09 -1.11 6.03
CA ILE A 678 -8.18 -0.06 5.01
C ILE A 678 -9.15 -0.54 3.92
N LYS A 679 -10.19 0.25 3.66
CA LYS A 679 -11.24 -0.09 2.70
C LYS A 679 -11.61 1.09 1.81
N TRP A 680 -11.97 0.76 0.57
CA TRP A 680 -12.80 1.61 -0.26
C TRP A 680 -14.26 1.23 -0.03
N GLU A 681 -15.06 2.20 0.42
CA GLU A 681 -16.40 1.99 0.98
C GLU A 681 -16.42 0.86 2.04
N ASP A 682 -17.57 0.21 2.26
CA ASP A 682 -17.70 -0.89 3.23
C ASP A 682 -17.29 -2.26 2.67
N GLN A 683 -16.84 -2.35 1.40
CA GLN A 683 -16.77 -3.62 0.65
C GLN A 683 -15.37 -4.10 0.29
N GLU A 684 -14.46 -3.24 -0.21
CA GLU A 684 -13.21 -3.68 -0.84
C GLU A 684 -11.98 -3.28 -0.05
N THR A 685 -11.06 -4.21 0.21
CA THR A 685 -9.86 -3.95 1.03
C THR A 685 -8.66 -3.46 0.22
N ALA A 686 -7.91 -2.52 0.79
CA ALA A 686 -6.64 -2.00 0.27
C ALA A 686 -5.45 -2.35 1.18
N GLY A 687 -4.23 -2.07 0.72
CA GLY A 687 -2.99 -2.35 1.46
C GLY A 687 -2.67 -1.35 2.57
N ASN A 688 -1.95 -1.80 3.60
CA ASN A 688 -1.44 -0.94 4.67
C ASN A 688 -0.22 -0.09 4.24
N ALA A 689 0.52 -0.50 3.20
CA ALA A 689 1.56 0.33 2.59
C ALA A 689 0.93 1.49 1.81
N TYR A 690 1.48 2.70 1.92
CA TYR A 690 0.91 3.88 1.27
C TYR A 690 1.96 4.91 0.86
N VAL A 691 1.55 5.80 -0.05
CA VAL A 691 2.24 7.05 -0.39
C VAL A 691 1.40 8.22 0.11
N GLU A 692 2.04 9.24 0.66
CA GLU A 692 1.41 10.48 1.11
C GLU A 692 2.20 11.72 0.63
N PHE A 693 1.50 12.77 0.22
CA PHE A 693 2.07 14.07 -0.10
C PHE A 693 1.02 15.19 0.03
N THR A 694 1.47 16.42 0.28
CA THR A 694 0.63 17.63 0.23
C THR A 694 0.69 18.22 -1.18
N PRO A 695 -0.42 18.30 -1.94
CA PRO A 695 -0.40 18.91 -3.27
C PRO A 695 -0.18 20.43 -3.18
N ALA A 696 0.55 21.00 -4.15
CA ALA A 696 0.78 22.45 -4.23
C ALA A 696 -0.51 23.22 -4.53
N LYS A 697 -0.71 24.42 -4.00
CA LYS A 697 -1.93 25.23 -4.26
C LYS A 697 -2.12 25.60 -5.74
N ASN A 698 -1.01 25.78 -6.48
CA ASN A 698 -1.00 26.00 -7.92
C ASN A 698 -1.18 24.72 -8.76
N ASN A 699 -1.43 23.55 -8.14
CA ASN A 699 -1.60 22.28 -8.85
C ASN A 699 -3.04 22.16 -9.41
N PRO A 700 -3.26 22.22 -10.75
CA PRO A 700 -4.60 22.22 -11.34
C PRO A 700 -5.34 20.87 -11.20
N TYR A 701 -4.63 19.78 -10.87
CA TYR A 701 -5.28 18.51 -10.57
C TYR A 701 -5.99 18.56 -9.22
N PHE A 702 -5.36 19.14 -8.20
CA PHE A 702 -5.85 19.09 -6.81
C PHE A 702 -6.57 20.35 -6.36
N TYR A 703 -6.32 21.50 -7.00
CA TYR A 703 -6.89 22.79 -6.64
C TYR A 703 -7.52 23.51 -7.83
N VAL A 704 -8.60 24.25 -7.56
CA VAL A 704 -9.30 25.10 -8.52
C VAL A 704 -8.45 26.35 -8.75
N GLN A 705 -7.87 26.50 -9.94
CA GLN A 705 -6.98 27.63 -10.25
C GLN A 705 -7.75 28.94 -10.49
N GLU A 706 -8.91 28.83 -11.16
CA GLU A 706 -9.85 29.90 -11.44
C GLU A 706 -11.27 29.46 -11.10
N SER A 707 -12.13 30.39 -10.70
CA SER A 707 -13.48 30.10 -10.24
C SER A 707 -14.31 29.41 -11.33
N ILE A 708 -14.84 28.22 -11.04
CA ILE A 708 -15.50 27.37 -12.05
C ILE A 708 -17.02 27.59 -12.03
N PRO A 709 -17.65 28.05 -13.15
CA PRO A 709 -19.10 28.27 -13.20
C PRO A 709 -19.89 26.96 -13.07
N LEU A 710 -20.89 26.96 -12.19
CA LEU A 710 -21.78 25.81 -12.00
C LEU A 710 -23.11 25.97 -12.73
N TYR A 711 -23.60 24.86 -13.30
CA TYR A 711 -24.83 24.75 -14.06
C TYR A 711 -25.72 23.62 -13.54
N THR A 712 -27.02 23.71 -13.82
CA THR A 712 -28.02 22.69 -13.45
C THR A 712 -28.35 21.71 -14.58
N ASP A 713 -27.69 21.86 -15.74
CA ASP A 713 -27.86 20.99 -16.91
C ASP A 713 -26.53 20.69 -17.62
N GLU A 714 -26.49 19.53 -18.29
CA GLU A 714 -25.34 18.99 -19.02
C GLU A 714 -24.93 19.80 -20.26
N THR A 715 -25.78 20.71 -20.74
CA THR A 715 -25.43 21.62 -21.84
C THR A 715 -24.82 22.94 -21.34
N CYS A 716 -24.65 23.09 -20.01
CA CYS A 716 -24.12 24.27 -19.35
C CYS A 716 -24.81 25.58 -19.77
N ASN A 717 -26.14 25.54 -19.92
CA ASN A 717 -26.95 26.70 -20.33
C ASN A 717 -27.75 27.34 -19.19
N THR A 718 -27.93 26.65 -18.06
CA THR A 718 -28.77 27.10 -16.93
C THR A 718 -27.92 27.29 -15.67
N PRO A 719 -27.49 28.53 -15.37
CA PRO A 719 -26.69 28.85 -14.20
C PRO A 719 -27.29 28.37 -12.88
N VAL A 720 -26.43 27.94 -11.95
CA VAL A 720 -26.83 27.71 -10.56
C VAL A 720 -27.03 29.05 -9.86
N THR A 721 -28.26 29.37 -9.46
CA THR A 721 -28.63 30.63 -8.78
C THR A 721 -28.98 30.45 -7.30
N GLN A 722 -28.81 29.24 -6.76
CA GLN A 722 -28.99 28.92 -5.34
C GLN A 722 -27.75 28.21 -4.82
N GLN A 723 -27.28 28.59 -3.63
CA GLN A 723 -26.04 28.07 -3.05
C GLN A 723 -26.04 26.53 -3.00
N PRO A 724 -25.07 25.86 -3.64
CA PRO A 724 -24.84 24.43 -3.45
C PRO A 724 -24.43 24.10 -2.02
N THR A 725 -24.73 22.89 -1.56
CA THR A 725 -24.12 22.34 -0.35
C THR A 725 -23.54 20.94 -0.61
N SER A 726 -22.75 20.43 0.33
CA SER A 726 -22.17 19.08 0.22
C SER A 726 -23.23 17.97 0.23
N ASP A 727 -24.36 18.22 0.90
CA ASP A 727 -25.33 17.20 1.29
C ASP A 727 -26.71 17.39 0.61
N ASP A 728 -26.84 18.33 -0.34
CA ASP A 728 -28.12 18.56 -1.03
C ASP A 728 -28.52 17.47 -2.02
N GLY A 729 -27.60 16.56 -2.34
CA GLY A 729 -27.82 15.42 -3.24
C GLY A 729 -28.08 15.81 -4.70
N LYS A 730 -27.83 17.07 -5.09
CA LYS A 730 -28.05 17.55 -6.45
C LYS A 730 -26.80 17.34 -7.30
N THR A 731 -27.02 17.05 -8.57
CA THR A 731 -25.96 17.00 -9.58
C THR A 731 -25.79 18.38 -10.21
N TYR A 732 -24.54 18.85 -10.22
CA TYR A 732 -24.09 20.12 -10.78
C TYR A 732 -23.15 19.85 -11.95
N TYR A 733 -23.24 20.66 -12.99
CA TYR A 733 -22.44 20.53 -14.20
C TYR A 733 -21.48 21.71 -14.34
N TYR A 734 -20.31 21.47 -14.93
CA TYR A 734 -19.27 22.47 -15.17
C TYR A 734 -18.46 22.07 -16.40
N GLN A 735 -17.74 23.02 -17.00
CA GLN A 735 -16.86 22.75 -18.14
C GLN A 735 -15.40 22.78 -17.70
N VAL A 736 -14.58 21.96 -18.35
CA VAL A 736 -13.12 22.02 -18.25
C VAL A 736 -12.52 22.08 -19.66
N GLN A 737 -11.37 22.74 -19.79
CA GLN A 737 -10.60 22.76 -21.02
C GLN A 737 -9.24 22.09 -20.80
N TYR A 738 -8.80 21.27 -21.76
CA TYR A 738 -7.49 20.64 -21.78
C TYR A 738 -7.09 20.27 -23.22
N TYR A 739 -5.83 19.92 -23.44
CA TYR A 739 -5.37 19.45 -24.74
C TYR A 739 -5.32 17.93 -24.78
N ARG A 740 -5.85 17.32 -25.84
CA ARG A 740 -5.76 15.89 -26.11
C ARG A 740 -5.34 15.66 -27.54
N GLY A 741 -4.29 14.84 -27.73
CA GLY A 741 -3.71 14.65 -29.05
C GLY A 741 -3.34 16.00 -29.67
N MET A 742 -3.92 16.31 -30.82
CA MET A 742 -3.70 17.53 -31.60
C MET A 742 -4.85 18.55 -31.49
N GLU A 743 -5.70 18.45 -30.46
CA GLU A 743 -6.90 19.28 -30.32
C GLU A 743 -7.02 19.90 -28.92
N SER A 744 -7.61 21.10 -28.85
CA SER A 744 -8.12 21.68 -27.60
C SER A 744 -9.54 21.15 -27.36
N VAL A 745 -9.78 20.62 -26.17
CA VAL A 745 -11.01 19.91 -25.80
C VAL A 745 -11.69 20.66 -24.67
N THR A 746 -12.92 21.13 -24.93
CA THR A 746 -13.85 21.55 -23.87
C THR A 746 -14.79 20.38 -23.55
N GLU A 747 -14.82 19.96 -22.30
CA GLU A 747 -15.62 18.83 -21.83
C GLU A 747 -16.56 19.27 -20.70
N THR A 748 -17.86 19.00 -20.84
CA THR A 748 -18.79 19.12 -19.71
C THR A 748 -18.65 17.91 -18.79
N ARG A 749 -18.57 18.17 -17.48
CA ARG A 749 -18.51 17.17 -16.42
C ARG A 749 -19.61 17.43 -15.39
N SER A 750 -19.81 16.46 -14.49
CA SER A 750 -20.79 16.54 -13.42
C SER A 750 -20.20 16.16 -12.06
N VAL A 751 -20.71 16.76 -10.99
CA VAL A 751 -20.38 16.43 -9.59
C VAL A 751 -21.68 16.46 -8.76
N THR A 752 -21.82 15.58 -7.76
CA THR A 752 -23.01 15.53 -6.88
C THR A 752 -22.67 16.10 -5.52
N GLY A 753 -23.38 17.16 -5.12
CA GLY A 753 -23.00 18.05 -4.02
C GLY A 753 -21.71 18.84 -4.31
N ILE A 754 -21.49 19.93 -3.57
CA ILE A 754 -20.22 20.68 -3.63
C ILE A 754 -19.59 20.70 -2.23
N LYS A 755 -18.40 20.10 -2.10
CA LYS A 755 -17.68 19.98 -0.82
C LYS A 755 -16.80 21.19 -0.46
N GLY A 756 -16.30 21.91 -1.46
CA GLY A 756 -15.51 23.14 -1.27
C GLY A 756 -16.39 24.38 -1.11
N ALA A 757 -15.77 25.53 -0.83
CA ALA A 757 -16.47 26.80 -0.82
C ALA A 757 -17.02 27.16 -2.21
N THR A 758 -18.14 27.86 -2.21
CA THR A 758 -18.73 28.45 -3.41
C THR A 758 -18.82 29.96 -3.25
N GLU A 759 -18.70 30.67 -4.36
CA GLU A 759 -18.87 32.12 -4.41
C GLU A 759 -19.93 32.51 -5.45
N LEU A 760 -20.49 33.71 -5.30
CA LEU A 760 -21.58 34.22 -6.14
C LEU A 760 -21.06 35.36 -7.01
N ILE A 761 -20.90 35.11 -8.30
CA ILE A 761 -20.42 36.08 -9.29
C ILE A 761 -21.56 36.28 -10.31
N ASN A 762 -21.99 37.52 -10.54
CA ASN A 762 -23.03 37.85 -11.52
C ASN A 762 -24.32 37.00 -11.43
N ASN A 763 -24.81 36.77 -10.21
CA ASN A 763 -25.97 35.89 -9.87
C ASN A 763 -25.81 34.39 -10.20
N GLN A 764 -24.63 33.92 -10.56
CA GLN A 764 -24.29 32.51 -10.72
C GLN A 764 -23.32 32.06 -9.61
N TYR A 765 -23.54 30.85 -9.09
CA TYR A 765 -22.59 30.22 -8.15
C TYR A 765 -21.45 29.54 -8.90
N TYR A 766 -20.25 29.73 -8.39
CA TYR A 766 -19.01 29.15 -8.86
C TYR A 766 -18.40 28.29 -7.75
N VAL A 767 -17.62 27.26 -8.10
CA VAL A 767 -16.63 26.71 -7.15
C VAL A 767 -15.51 27.75 -7.05
N LYS A 768 -15.18 28.16 -5.83
CA LYS A 768 -14.25 29.27 -5.60
C LYS A 768 -12.82 28.88 -5.99
N ALA A 769 -12.05 29.82 -6.55
CA ALA A 769 -10.61 29.65 -6.76
C ALA A 769 -9.86 29.39 -5.44
N GLY A 770 -8.78 28.59 -5.51
CA GLY A 770 -7.99 28.13 -4.36
C GLY A 770 -8.59 26.99 -3.56
N GLU A 771 -9.86 26.61 -3.80
CA GLU A 771 -10.48 25.45 -3.15
C GLU A 771 -9.91 24.13 -3.67
N ILE A 772 -9.96 23.09 -2.83
CA ILE A 772 -9.65 21.73 -3.28
C ILE A 772 -10.65 21.38 -4.39
N ASN A 773 -10.12 20.93 -5.53
CA ASN A 773 -10.87 20.69 -6.76
C ASN A 773 -11.77 19.46 -6.60
N ALA A 774 -12.94 19.63 -5.99
CA ALA A 774 -13.93 18.58 -5.75
C ALA A 774 -14.23 17.68 -6.97
N PRO A 775 -14.33 18.22 -8.22
CA PRO A 775 -14.25 17.46 -9.48
C PRO A 775 -13.17 16.37 -9.62
N ARG A 776 -12.03 16.54 -8.94
CA ARG A 776 -10.80 15.76 -9.06
C ARG A 776 -10.28 15.24 -7.72
N VAL A 777 -11.05 15.42 -6.63
CA VAL A 777 -10.96 14.63 -5.38
C VAL A 777 -11.43 13.21 -5.71
N ASP A 778 -10.64 12.56 -6.55
CA ASP A 778 -10.90 11.29 -7.20
C ASP A 778 -10.62 10.18 -6.19
N THR A 779 -11.68 9.63 -5.59
CA THR A 779 -11.62 8.41 -4.80
C THR A 779 -11.38 7.23 -5.76
N LYS A 780 -10.16 7.14 -6.29
CA LYS A 780 -9.80 6.20 -7.36
C LYS A 780 -9.24 4.93 -6.80
N TYR A 781 -9.81 3.81 -7.21
CA TYR A 781 -9.34 2.48 -6.89
C TYR A 781 -9.02 1.68 -8.16
N ALA A 782 -8.29 0.58 -7.99
CA ALA A 782 -8.11 -0.44 -9.01
C ALA A 782 -7.92 -1.82 -8.37
N GLU A 783 -8.75 -2.77 -8.79
CA GLU A 783 -8.74 -4.16 -8.36
C GLU A 783 -7.59 -4.95 -9.01
N LYS A 784 -7.07 -5.95 -8.29
CA LYS A 784 -6.16 -6.97 -8.84
C LYS A 784 -6.90 -7.84 -9.84
N THR A 785 -6.28 -8.16 -10.97
CA THR A 785 -6.80 -9.17 -11.91
C THR A 785 -6.78 -10.58 -11.29
N ILE A 786 -5.73 -10.91 -10.53
CA ILE A 786 -5.61 -12.13 -9.73
C ILE A 786 -4.98 -11.78 -8.37
N ASN A 787 -5.63 -12.15 -7.28
CA ASN A 787 -5.14 -11.98 -5.90
C ASN A 787 -4.47 -13.28 -5.41
N ASN A 788 -3.31 -13.63 -5.97
CA ASN A 788 -2.59 -14.87 -5.66
C ASN A 788 -2.25 -15.01 -4.18
N THR A 789 -1.99 -13.90 -3.50
CA THR A 789 -1.66 -13.89 -2.07
C THR A 789 -2.86 -14.00 -1.13
N SER A 790 -4.08 -13.82 -1.63
CA SER A 790 -5.31 -13.71 -0.82
C SER A 790 -5.28 -12.53 0.17
N THR A 791 -4.60 -11.43 -0.18
CA THR A 791 -4.51 -10.21 0.63
C THR A 791 -5.51 -9.15 0.16
N ALA A 792 -5.12 -7.87 0.08
CA ALA A 792 -5.99 -6.78 -0.38
C ALA A 792 -6.57 -7.07 -1.78
N GLN A 793 -7.84 -6.71 -2.00
CA GLN A 793 -8.47 -6.81 -3.32
C GLN A 793 -7.99 -5.71 -4.27
N LEU A 794 -7.74 -4.51 -3.72
CA LEU A 794 -7.26 -3.36 -4.45
C LEU A 794 -5.73 -3.32 -4.45
N TYR A 795 -5.11 -3.20 -5.64
CA TYR A 795 -3.67 -2.92 -5.72
C TYR A 795 -3.36 -1.43 -5.56
N TYR A 796 -4.33 -0.56 -5.87
CA TYR A 796 -4.24 0.89 -5.81
C TYR A 796 -5.52 1.47 -5.22
N TYR A 797 -5.41 2.37 -4.23
CA TYR A 797 -6.53 3.16 -3.72
C TYR A 797 -6.08 4.56 -3.29
N ALA A 798 -6.48 5.59 -4.05
CA ALA A 798 -6.18 6.99 -3.78
C ALA A 798 -7.40 7.74 -3.22
N HIS A 799 -7.15 8.60 -2.25
CA HIS A 799 -8.12 9.51 -1.65
C HIS A 799 -7.43 10.74 -1.03
N MET A 800 -8.20 11.72 -0.58
CA MET A 800 -7.69 12.84 0.23
C MET A 800 -7.90 12.55 1.72
N ASN A 801 -6.87 12.76 2.52
CA ASN A 801 -6.88 12.69 3.98
C ASN A 801 -6.55 14.08 4.54
N GLY A 802 -7.58 14.90 4.79
CA GLY A 802 -7.39 16.32 5.05
C GLY A 802 -6.86 17.04 3.82
N GLU A 803 -5.75 17.77 3.96
CA GLU A 803 -5.07 18.46 2.86
C GLU A 803 -4.07 17.56 2.09
N ASN A 804 -3.78 16.36 2.60
CA ASN A 804 -2.84 15.43 1.99
C ASN A 804 -3.55 14.47 1.01
N ALA A 805 -2.90 14.16 -0.10
CA ALA A 805 -3.28 13.07 -0.98
C ALA A 805 -2.61 11.78 -0.48
N GLN A 806 -3.38 10.70 -0.28
CA GLN A 806 -2.90 9.41 0.19
C GLN A 806 -3.27 8.29 -0.79
N ILE A 807 -2.30 7.43 -1.11
CA ILE A 807 -2.42 6.32 -2.08
C ILE A 807 -2.00 5.02 -1.40
N HIS A 808 -2.94 4.12 -1.12
CA HIS A 808 -2.70 2.77 -0.61
C HIS A 808 -2.30 1.79 -1.70
N LEU A 809 -1.34 0.91 -1.40
CA LEU A 809 -0.67 0.01 -2.35
C LEU A 809 -0.72 -1.45 -1.88
N GLY A 810 -1.60 -2.23 -2.49
CA GLY A 810 -2.10 -3.51 -1.95
C GLY A 810 -1.50 -4.81 -2.48
N ASN A 811 -0.59 -4.79 -3.45
CA ASN A 811 0.14 -6.01 -3.82
C ASN A 811 1.00 -6.52 -2.67
N ASN A 812 1.17 -7.83 -2.59
CA ASN A 812 1.95 -8.49 -1.56
C ASN A 812 2.68 -9.72 -2.14
N GLY A 813 3.60 -10.26 -1.36
CA GLY A 813 4.14 -11.61 -1.52
C GLY A 813 3.64 -12.50 -0.38
N ARG A 814 3.41 -13.79 -0.64
CA ARG A 814 3.06 -14.80 0.35
C ARG A 814 4.02 -15.98 0.27
N LEU A 815 4.67 -16.27 1.39
CA LEU A 815 5.60 -17.36 1.59
C LEU A 815 4.89 -18.45 2.38
N ALA A 816 4.77 -19.64 1.82
CA ALA A 816 4.26 -20.81 2.53
C ALA A 816 5.44 -21.61 3.09
N VAL A 817 5.56 -21.65 4.42
CA VAL A 817 6.54 -22.46 5.13
C VAL A 817 5.92 -23.81 5.44
N LYS A 818 6.64 -24.91 5.16
CA LYS A 818 6.16 -26.24 5.48
C LYS A 818 6.04 -26.39 6.99
N THR A 819 4.91 -26.93 7.43
CA THR A 819 4.64 -27.21 8.84
C THR A 819 4.50 -28.72 9.07
N ALA A 820 4.17 -29.11 10.30
CA ALA A 820 3.90 -30.50 10.71
C ALA A 820 2.81 -31.18 9.85
N SER A 821 2.74 -32.50 9.96
CA SER A 821 1.75 -33.31 9.25
C SER A 821 1.32 -34.50 10.11
N LEU A 822 0.05 -34.88 10.04
CA LEU A 822 -0.50 -36.06 10.70
C LEU A 822 -0.85 -37.10 9.64
N ALA A 823 -0.27 -38.29 9.72
CA ALA A 823 -0.67 -39.43 8.90
C ALA A 823 -1.57 -40.37 9.72
N VAL A 824 -2.70 -40.75 9.16
CA VAL A 824 -3.56 -41.82 9.71
C VAL A 824 -3.49 -43.00 8.76
N GLU A 825 -3.11 -44.17 9.26
CA GLU A 825 -2.95 -45.39 8.45
C GLU A 825 -3.80 -46.54 9.00
N LYS A 826 -4.43 -47.28 8.08
CA LYS A 826 -5.34 -48.39 8.39
C LYS A 826 -4.77 -49.70 7.88
N ASP A 827 -4.68 -50.71 8.73
CA ASP A 827 -4.39 -52.09 8.34
C ASP A 827 -5.33 -53.08 9.05
N ILE A 828 -5.31 -54.35 8.61
CA ILE A 828 -6.08 -55.44 9.21
C ILE A 828 -5.23 -56.68 9.44
N GLU A 829 -5.54 -57.41 10.51
CA GLU A 829 -5.03 -58.75 10.75
C GLU A 829 -6.13 -59.78 10.49
N VAL A 830 -5.86 -60.79 9.65
CA VAL A 830 -6.80 -61.87 9.37
C VAL A 830 -6.26 -63.23 9.83
N PRO A 831 -7.09 -64.11 10.42
CA PRO A 831 -6.67 -65.46 10.82
C PRO A 831 -6.12 -66.30 9.66
N GLU A 832 -5.18 -67.19 9.96
CA GLU A 832 -4.56 -68.09 9.00
C GLU A 832 -5.60 -68.90 8.19
N GLY A 833 -5.53 -68.81 6.86
CA GLY A 833 -6.49 -69.44 5.93
C GLY A 833 -7.64 -68.55 5.47
N ILE A 834 -7.71 -67.30 5.95
CA ILE A 834 -8.61 -66.25 5.43
C ILE A 834 -7.80 -65.33 4.51
N ASP A 835 -8.31 -65.08 3.29
CA ASP A 835 -7.68 -64.15 2.35
C ASP A 835 -8.00 -62.70 2.73
N ALA A 836 -6.98 -61.90 3.08
CA ALA A 836 -7.14 -60.49 3.42
C ALA A 836 -7.74 -59.68 2.25
N GLY A 837 -7.48 -60.08 1.00
CA GLY A 837 -7.96 -59.40 -0.20
C GLY A 837 -9.50 -59.36 -0.32
N GLN A 838 -10.23 -60.21 0.39
CA GLN A 838 -11.70 -60.15 0.42
C GLN A 838 -12.23 -58.89 1.15
N PHE A 839 -11.41 -58.27 1.99
CA PHE A 839 -11.73 -57.07 2.76
C PHE A 839 -11.14 -55.79 2.15
N ALA A 840 -10.55 -55.84 0.95
CA ALA A 840 -9.95 -54.67 0.28
C ALA A 840 -10.93 -53.52 -0.04
N ASN A 841 -12.24 -53.72 0.16
CA ASN A 841 -13.28 -52.69 0.06
C ASN A 841 -14.03 -52.47 1.39
N GLN A 842 -13.52 -53.00 2.51
CA GLN A 842 -14.03 -52.68 3.84
C GLN A 842 -13.59 -51.27 4.20
N GLU A 843 -14.53 -50.42 4.56
CA GLU A 843 -14.27 -49.03 4.96
C GLU A 843 -14.35 -48.93 6.49
N PHE A 844 -13.41 -48.18 7.08
CA PHE A 844 -13.31 -47.93 8.52
C PHE A 844 -13.35 -46.43 8.76
N SER A 845 -14.30 -45.97 9.58
CA SER A 845 -14.59 -44.54 9.78
C SER A 845 -13.77 -43.93 10.90
N PHE A 846 -13.00 -42.89 10.58
CA PHE A 846 -12.16 -42.14 11.49
C PHE A 846 -12.75 -40.79 11.86
N THR A 847 -12.54 -40.39 13.11
CA THR A 847 -12.69 -39.01 13.58
C THR A 847 -11.34 -38.48 14.03
N VAL A 848 -10.92 -37.34 13.50
CA VAL A 848 -9.71 -36.62 13.94
C VAL A 848 -10.14 -35.33 14.62
N THR A 849 -9.61 -35.12 15.82
CA THR A 849 -9.74 -33.89 16.60
C THR A 849 -8.39 -33.17 16.65
N LEU A 850 -8.38 -31.86 16.41
CA LEU A 850 -7.20 -30.98 16.48
C LEU A 850 -7.47 -29.77 17.40
N THR A 851 -6.52 -29.46 18.28
CA THR A 851 -6.55 -28.26 19.13
C THR A 851 -5.22 -27.51 19.09
N TYR A 852 -5.28 -26.18 19.18
CA TYR A 852 -4.10 -25.32 19.30
C TYR A 852 -3.30 -25.65 20.58
N SER A 853 -2.04 -25.22 20.63
CA SER A 853 -1.09 -25.38 21.75
C SER A 853 -1.40 -24.51 22.99
N ASP A 854 -2.54 -23.80 22.99
CA ASP A 854 -2.91 -22.89 24.08
C ASP A 854 -3.40 -23.62 25.35
N SER A 855 -3.42 -22.89 26.46
CA SER A 855 -3.84 -23.43 27.77
C SER A 855 -5.31 -23.84 27.87
N ASN A 856 -6.12 -23.50 26.87
CA ASN A 856 -7.56 -23.74 26.83
C ASN A 856 -7.93 -24.90 25.89
N SER A 857 -6.95 -25.44 25.14
CA SER A 857 -7.13 -26.43 24.08
C SER A 857 -8.16 -25.96 23.04
N THR A 858 -8.05 -24.71 22.58
CA THR A 858 -8.98 -24.14 21.59
C THR A 858 -9.06 -25.01 20.33
N PRO A 859 -10.26 -25.33 19.80
CA PRO A 859 -10.38 -26.19 18.63
C PRO A 859 -9.88 -25.55 17.34
N VAL A 860 -9.19 -26.31 16.49
CA VAL A 860 -8.76 -25.87 15.15
C VAL A 860 -9.96 -25.88 14.19
N SER A 861 -10.04 -24.94 13.25
CA SER A 861 -11.09 -24.93 12.23
C SER A 861 -10.54 -24.41 10.91
N GLY A 862 -11.01 -24.97 9.80
CA GLY A 862 -10.48 -24.68 8.46
C GLY A 862 -10.33 -25.93 7.60
N THR A 863 -10.00 -25.73 6.32
CA THR A 863 -9.75 -26.82 5.37
C THR A 863 -8.25 -27.00 5.14
N PHE A 864 -7.75 -28.23 5.32
CA PHE A 864 -6.35 -28.60 5.15
C PHE A 864 -6.18 -29.53 3.93
N THR A 865 -5.05 -29.44 3.25
CA THR A 865 -4.74 -30.34 2.13
C THR A 865 -4.44 -31.73 2.63
N THR A 866 -4.86 -32.75 1.89
CA THR A 866 -4.56 -34.15 2.22
C THR A 866 -3.96 -34.91 1.04
N ARG A 867 -3.13 -35.90 1.35
CA ARG A 867 -2.66 -36.91 0.38
C ARG A 867 -3.15 -38.28 0.79
N HIS A 868 -4.08 -38.83 0.02
CA HIS A 868 -4.57 -40.20 0.20
C HIS A 868 -3.75 -41.18 -0.65
N VAL A 869 -3.11 -42.15 0.00
CA VAL A 869 -2.24 -43.15 -0.63
C VAL A 869 -2.52 -44.57 -0.13
N VAL A 870 -2.01 -45.56 -0.85
CA VAL A 870 -2.00 -46.99 -0.48
C VAL A 870 -0.57 -47.53 -0.61
N ASP A 871 -0.14 -48.41 0.29
CA ASP A 871 1.14 -49.14 0.16
C ASP A 871 0.98 -50.28 -0.86
N ASP A 872 1.86 -50.32 -1.87
CA ASP A 872 1.85 -51.36 -2.91
C ASP A 872 2.49 -52.70 -2.49
N GLY A 873 2.98 -52.79 -1.25
CA GLY A 873 3.64 -53.96 -0.69
C GLY A 873 5.13 -54.08 -1.02
N ASN A 874 5.71 -53.10 -1.73
CA ASN A 874 7.17 -52.96 -1.92
C ASN A 874 7.76 -51.78 -1.12
N GLY A 875 6.98 -51.10 -0.28
CA GLY A 875 7.41 -49.88 0.42
C GLY A 875 7.41 -48.65 -0.50
N SER A 876 6.47 -48.61 -1.45
CA SER A 876 6.21 -47.46 -2.31
C SER A 876 4.74 -47.06 -2.18
N GLU A 877 4.50 -45.79 -1.87
CA GLU A 877 3.14 -45.24 -1.78
C GLU A 877 2.60 -44.87 -3.17
N ALA A 878 1.38 -45.31 -3.48
CA ALA A 878 0.64 -44.92 -4.69
C ALA A 878 -0.60 -44.10 -4.32
N SER A 879 -0.92 -43.05 -5.07
CA SER A 879 -2.13 -42.24 -4.82
C SER A 879 -3.41 -43.02 -5.09
N VAL A 880 -4.41 -42.89 -4.20
CA VAL A 880 -5.73 -43.52 -4.37
C VAL A 880 -6.55 -42.77 -5.42
N GLU A 881 -7.14 -43.49 -6.37
CA GLU A 881 -8.00 -42.90 -7.41
C GLU A 881 -9.29 -42.31 -6.79
N ASN A 882 -9.55 -41.02 -7.03
CA ASN A 882 -10.57 -40.24 -6.33
C ASN A 882 -10.40 -40.20 -4.79
N GLY A 883 -9.15 -40.34 -4.30
CA GLY A 883 -8.83 -40.21 -2.89
C GLY A 883 -9.10 -38.80 -2.32
N ILE A 884 -9.09 -38.70 -0.99
CA ILE A 884 -9.40 -37.47 -0.27
C ILE A 884 -8.29 -36.44 -0.52
N THR A 885 -8.63 -35.30 -1.10
CA THR A 885 -7.70 -34.20 -1.44
C THR A 885 -7.69 -33.06 -0.41
N SER A 886 -8.71 -32.98 0.44
CA SER A 886 -8.78 -32.01 1.54
C SER A 886 -9.71 -32.48 2.66
N LEU A 887 -9.41 -32.10 3.91
CA LEU A 887 -10.27 -32.30 5.08
C LEU A 887 -10.70 -30.95 5.68
N ASN A 888 -12.00 -30.79 5.94
CA ASN A 888 -12.54 -29.61 6.60
C ASN A 888 -12.84 -29.89 8.09
N PHE A 889 -12.17 -29.14 8.96
CA PHE A 889 -12.33 -29.21 10.41
C PHE A 889 -13.35 -28.17 10.88
N THR A 890 -14.35 -28.62 11.62
CA THR A 890 -15.39 -27.80 12.26
C THR A 890 -15.35 -28.04 13.76
N GLU A 891 -15.16 -26.98 14.56
CA GLU A 891 -15.00 -27.08 16.03
C GLU A 891 -13.93 -28.11 16.45
N GLY A 892 -12.81 -28.17 15.73
CA GLY A 892 -11.71 -29.10 15.98
C GLY A 892 -11.85 -30.45 15.31
N ILE A 893 -13.00 -30.77 14.72
CA ILE A 893 -13.35 -32.14 14.33
C ILE A 893 -13.47 -32.28 12.80
N ALA A 894 -12.87 -33.34 12.25
CA ALA A 894 -13.10 -33.81 10.88
C ALA A 894 -13.24 -35.35 10.85
N THR A 895 -13.89 -35.88 9.82
CA THR A 895 -14.18 -37.32 9.66
C THR A 895 -13.88 -37.81 8.25
N PHE A 896 -13.41 -39.04 8.11
CA PHE A 896 -13.16 -39.71 6.82
C PHE A 896 -13.11 -41.23 6.97
N ASP A 897 -13.12 -41.95 5.86
CA ASP A 897 -13.03 -43.41 5.82
C ASP A 897 -11.72 -43.86 5.16
N LEU A 898 -11.13 -44.96 5.65
CA LEU A 898 -9.97 -45.64 5.02
C LEU A 898 -10.24 -47.14 4.86
N LYS A 899 -9.59 -47.75 3.86
CA LYS A 899 -9.57 -49.20 3.63
C LYS A 899 -8.26 -49.83 4.13
N PRO A 900 -8.18 -51.16 4.27
CA PRO A 900 -6.93 -51.84 4.60
C PRO A 900 -5.79 -51.49 3.63
N GLY A 901 -4.65 -51.08 4.18
CA GLY A 901 -3.46 -50.65 3.44
C GLY A 901 -3.48 -49.18 3.00
N GLU A 902 -4.58 -48.44 3.24
CA GLU A 902 -4.68 -47.02 2.92
C GLU A 902 -4.14 -46.12 4.05
N LYS A 903 -3.62 -44.96 3.65
CA LYS A 903 -3.00 -43.96 4.51
C LYS A 903 -3.35 -42.55 4.06
N LEU A 904 -3.86 -41.74 4.97
CA LEU A 904 -4.20 -40.34 4.73
C LEU A 904 -3.23 -39.42 5.48
N TYR A 905 -2.45 -38.66 4.73
CA TYR A 905 -1.69 -37.54 5.26
C TYR A 905 -2.56 -36.29 5.31
N ILE A 906 -2.57 -35.62 6.46
CA ILE A 906 -3.12 -34.30 6.70
C ILE A 906 -1.92 -33.36 6.83
N ASP A 907 -1.65 -32.59 5.77
CA ASP A 907 -0.50 -31.70 5.68
C ASP A 907 -0.93 -30.26 6.07
N GLY A 908 0.03 -29.37 6.40
CA GLY A 908 -0.26 -27.98 6.76
C GLY A 908 -0.67 -27.73 8.22
N LEU A 909 -0.40 -28.68 9.13
CA LEU A 909 -0.68 -28.58 10.56
C LEU A 909 0.53 -27.98 11.31
N VAL A 910 0.39 -27.34 12.47
CA VAL A 910 1.54 -26.70 13.15
C VAL A 910 2.11 -27.56 14.28
N ASN A 911 3.44 -27.58 14.45
CA ASN A 911 4.14 -28.22 15.57
C ASN A 911 3.58 -27.68 16.91
N GLY A 912 3.37 -28.58 17.87
CA GLY A 912 2.81 -28.29 19.19
C GLY A 912 1.28 -28.38 19.27
N TRP A 913 0.56 -28.42 18.15
CA TRP A 913 -0.88 -28.71 18.17
C TRP A 913 -1.11 -30.13 18.72
N SER A 914 -2.17 -30.29 19.51
CA SER A 914 -2.57 -31.59 20.02
C SER A 914 -3.56 -32.24 19.05
N TYR A 915 -3.40 -33.54 18.82
CA TYR A 915 -4.29 -34.33 18.00
C TYR A 915 -4.90 -35.50 18.79
N THR A 916 -6.06 -35.97 18.35
CA THR A 916 -6.64 -37.24 18.76
C THR A 916 -7.38 -37.86 17.58
N VAL A 917 -7.01 -39.09 17.23
CA VAL A 917 -7.68 -39.91 16.23
C VAL A 917 -8.43 -41.02 16.94
N SER A 918 -9.67 -41.27 16.55
CA SER A 918 -10.48 -42.40 17.02
C SER A 918 -11.15 -43.07 15.84
N GLU A 919 -11.05 -44.40 15.74
CA GLU A 919 -11.85 -45.19 14.83
C GLU A 919 -13.26 -45.41 15.41
N THR A 920 -14.27 -45.50 14.55
CA THR A 920 -15.66 -45.76 14.93
C THR A 920 -15.97 -47.23 14.73
N ASP A 921 -16.07 -47.97 15.83
CA ASP A 921 -16.42 -49.40 15.88
C ASP A 921 -17.83 -49.66 15.29
N ASP A 922 -17.93 -50.46 14.23
CA ASP A 922 -19.20 -51.07 13.78
C ASP A 922 -19.30 -52.51 14.31
N PRO A 923 -20.10 -52.77 15.37
CA PRO A 923 -20.20 -54.08 16.01
C PRO A 923 -20.84 -55.19 15.14
N ASN A 924 -21.01 -54.96 13.83
CA ASN A 924 -21.59 -55.87 12.86
C ASN A 924 -20.64 -56.30 11.73
N ASP A 925 -19.46 -55.70 11.59
CA ASP A 925 -18.51 -56.01 10.50
C ASP A 925 -17.64 -57.26 10.81
N GLY A 926 -17.42 -57.56 12.09
CA GLY A 926 -16.63 -58.69 12.58
C GLY A 926 -15.15 -58.37 12.82
N PHE A 927 -14.78 -57.09 12.86
CA PHE A 927 -13.47 -56.60 13.25
C PHE A 927 -13.52 -56.02 14.66
N ASP A 928 -12.53 -56.30 15.50
CA ASP A 928 -12.27 -55.50 16.71
C ASP A 928 -10.98 -54.70 16.50
N GLN A 929 -10.95 -53.42 16.89
CA GLN A 929 -9.71 -52.62 16.89
C GLN A 929 -8.72 -53.20 17.92
N THR A 930 -7.52 -53.55 17.48
CA THR A 930 -6.45 -54.09 18.32
C THR A 930 -5.24 -53.17 18.46
N THR A 931 -5.12 -52.15 17.61
CA THR A 931 -4.16 -51.05 17.77
C THR A 931 -4.83 -49.72 17.41
N PRO A 932 -4.66 -48.66 18.21
CA PRO A 932 -4.05 -48.62 19.55
C PRO A 932 -4.92 -49.34 20.61
N GLU A 933 -4.28 -49.93 21.63
CA GLU A 933 -4.94 -50.69 22.71
C GLU A 933 -5.96 -49.85 23.51
N ASP A 934 -5.68 -48.55 23.71
CA ASP A 934 -6.53 -47.61 24.45
C ASP A 934 -7.70 -47.04 23.61
N GLY A 935 -7.92 -47.54 22.39
CA GLY A 935 -8.98 -47.09 21.48
C GLY A 935 -8.63 -45.86 20.64
N ASN A 936 -7.88 -44.90 21.19
CA ASN A 936 -7.53 -43.65 20.51
C ASN A 936 -6.01 -43.48 20.34
N ALA A 937 -5.60 -42.81 19.27
CA ALA A 937 -4.22 -42.33 19.06
C ALA A 937 -4.17 -40.82 19.32
N SER A 938 -3.46 -40.40 20.37
CA SER A 938 -3.38 -38.99 20.79
C SER A 938 -1.94 -38.57 21.07
N GLY A 939 -1.63 -37.29 20.83
CA GLY A 939 -0.32 -36.71 21.13
C GLY A 939 -0.18 -35.27 20.66
N THR A 940 1.05 -34.76 20.67
CA THR A 940 1.45 -33.52 20.00
C THR A 940 1.96 -33.80 18.59
N LEU A 941 1.76 -32.84 17.68
CA LEU A 941 2.42 -32.83 16.38
C LEU A 941 3.84 -32.29 16.53
N GLU A 942 4.80 -32.94 15.88
CA GLU A 942 6.21 -32.56 15.87
C GLU A 942 6.61 -32.04 14.47
N ASP A 943 7.86 -31.62 14.25
CA ASP A 943 8.32 -31.12 12.92
C ASP A 943 8.35 -32.21 11.83
N ALA A 944 8.42 -33.48 12.24
CA ALA A 944 8.29 -34.64 11.36
C ALA A 944 6.85 -35.12 11.29
N THR A 945 6.50 -35.89 10.25
CA THR A 945 5.15 -36.46 10.13
C THR A 945 4.86 -37.41 11.29
N THR A 946 3.95 -37.01 12.19
CA THR A 946 3.40 -37.88 13.23
C THR A 946 2.48 -38.90 12.57
N THR A 947 2.60 -40.18 12.94
CA THR A 947 1.76 -41.27 12.39
C THR A 947 0.89 -41.87 13.49
N ALA A 948 -0.41 -41.99 13.20
CA ALA A 948 -1.42 -42.65 14.01
C ALA A 948 -1.88 -43.94 13.30
N SER A 949 -1.37 -45.08 13.77
CA SER A 949 -1.59 -46.38 13.15
C SER A 949 -2.77 -47.12 13.78
N PHE A 950 -3.67 -47.64 12.94
CA PHE A 950 -4.86 -48.38 13.38
C PHE A 950 -4.93 -49.76 12.74
N VAL A 951 -4.92 -50.80 13.57
CA VAL A 951 -5.01 -52.20 13.15
C VAL A 951 -6.26 -52.82 13.75
N ASN A 952 -7.08 -53.49 12.92
CA ASN A 952 -8.21 -54.29 13.41
C ASN A 952 -8.00 -55.77 13.09
N THR A 953 -8.30 -56.63 14.05
CA THR A 953 -8.21 -58.08 13.87
C THR A 953 -9.60 -58.64 13.54
N TYR A 954 -9.68 -59.44 12.47
CA TYR A 954 -10.94 -60.06 12.02
C TYR A 954 -11.28 -61.30 12.84
N TYR A 955 -12.46 -61.30 13.48
CA TYR A 955 -12.95 -62.41 14.30
C TYR A 955 -14.15 -63.12 13.63
N PRO A 956 -13.93 -64.21 12.87
CA PRO A 956 -14.98 -64.88 12.13
C PRO A 956 -16.03 -65.53 13.06
N GLY A 957 -17.27 -65.06 12.98
CA GLY A 957 -18.43 -65.72 13.59
C GLY A 957 -18.68 -67.10 12.98
N SER A 958 -18.89 -68.13 13.81
CA SER A 958 -19.15 -69.50 13.36
C SER A 958 -20.50 -70.04 13.82
N ILE A 959 -21.20 -70.77 12.93
CA ILE A 959 -22.48 -71.43 13.22
C ILE A 959 -22.38 -72.92 12.85
N ALA A 960 -22.38 -73.79 13.86
CA ALA A 960 -22.35 -75.24 13.67
C ALA A 960 -23.77 -75.82 13.56
N VAL A 961 -24.24 -76.10 12.34
CA VAL A 961 -25.59 -76.70 12.13
C VAL A 961 -25.50 -78.22 11.91
N THR A 962 -26.00 -78.98 12.89
CA THR A 962 -26.07 -80.45 12.78
C THR A 962 -27.46 -80.91 12.33
N LYS A 963 -27.59 -81.44 11.10
CA LYS A 963 -28.83 -82.11 10.67
C LYS A 963 -28.73 -83.63 10.86
N ARG A 964 -29.64 -84.17 11.67
CA ARG A 964 -29.87 -85.61 11.82
C ARG A 964 -31.13 -86.04 11.06
N ASP A 965 -31.21 -87.31 10.71
CA ASP A 965 -32.42 -87.94 10.18
C ASP A 965 -33.39 -88.36 11.31
N GLY A 966 -34.40 -89.18 10.99
CA GLY A 966 -35.38 -89.67 11.97
C GLY A 966 -34.85 -90.76 12.92
N ALA A 967 -33.67 -91.33 12.66
CA ALA A 967 -32.99 -92.28 13.53
C ALA A 967 -31.91 -91.62 14.40
N GLY A 968 -31.46 -90.41 14.04
CA GLY A 968 -30.44 -89.65 14.74
C GLY A 968 -29.10 -89.54 14.00
N ASP A 969 -28.99 -90.10 12.79
CA ASP A 969 -27.75 -90.17 12.04
C ASP A 969 -27.48 -88.88 11.21
N PRO A 970 -26.22 -88.45 11.04
CA PRO A 970 -25.89 -87.25 10.27
C PRO A 970 -26.30 -87.35 8.78
N LEU A 971 -27.11 -86.39 8.32
CA LEU A 971 -27.73 -86.44 7.00
C LEU A 971 -26.75 -85.87 5.93
N LYS A 972 -26.23 -86.73 5.06
CA LYS A 972 -25.25 -86.38 4.00
C LYS A 972 -25.88 -85.56 2.87
N GLY A 973 -25.24 -84.46 2.47
CA GLY A 973 -25.58 -83.70 1.26
C GLY A 973 -26.78 -82.75 1.36
N ALA A 974 -27.30 -82.48 2.56
CA ALA A 974 -28.22 -81.36 2.78
C ALA A 974 -27.49 -80.03 2.56
N LYS A 975 -28.14 -79.02 1.98
CA LYS A 975 -27.55 -77.69 1.78
C LYS A 975 -28.10 -76.70 2.81
N PHE A 976 -27.20 -76.04 3.52
CA PHE A 976 -27.49 -74.89 4.36
C PHE A 976 -27.15 -73.62 3.60
N GLN A 977 -28.17 -72.84 3.29
CA GLN A 977 -28.03 -71.50 2.75
C GLN A 977 -28.41 -70.52 3.86
N LEU A 978 -27.51 -69.61 4.22
CA LEU A 978 -27.85 -68.47 5.06
C LEU A 978 -28.63 -67.46 4.22
N TYR A 979 -29.58 -66.77 4.85
CA TYR A 979 -30.37 -65.72 4.22
C TYR A 979 -30.44 -64.49 5.14
N LYS A 980 -30.25 -63.30 4.58
CA LYS A 980 -30.51 -62.02 5.25
C LYS A 980 -31.98 -61.66 5.01
N ASP A 981 -32.69 -61.34 6.09
CA ASP A 981 -34.10 -60.93 6.06
C ASP A 981 -34.20 -59.53 6.67
N ALA A 982 -34.63 -58.55 5.87
CA ALA A 982 -34.77 -57.15 6.29
C ALA A 982 -36.13 -56.84 6.93
N GLY A 983 -36.95 -57.85 7.24
CA GLY A 983 -38.27 -57.70 7.85
C GLY A 983 -39.38 -57.24 6.90
N THR A 984 -39.05 -56.90 5.65
CA THR A 984 -39.98 -56.47 4.60
C THR A 984 -40.50 -57.61 3.71
N GLY A 985 -40.21 -58.88 4.08
CA GLY A 985 -40.76 -60.08 3.45
C GLY A 985 -39.94 -60.67 2.30
N GLY A 986 -38.84 -60.04 1.90
CA GLY A 986 -37.87 -60.57 0.94
C GLY A 986 -36.61 -61.10 1.63
N LYS A 987 -36.27 -62.38 1.39
CA LYS A 987 -35.04 -63.02 1.89
C LYS A 987 -33.99 -63.11 0.79
N GLN A 988 -32.82 -62.50 0.98
CA GLN A 988 -31.66 -62.67 0.08
C GLN A 988 -30.70 -63.73 0.60
N ALA A 989 -30.15 -64.55 -0.28
CA ALA A 989 -29.14 -65.56 0.07
C ALA A 989 -27.78 -64.91 0.35
N VAL A 990 -27.11 -65.32 1.44
CA VAL A 990 -25.78 -64.84 1.84
C VAL A 990 -24.76 -65.96 1.63
N GLY A 991 -23.78 -65.71 0.75
CA GLY A 991 -22.76 -66.70 0.39
C GLY A 991 -23.32 -67.90 -0.41
N SER A 992 -22.44 -68.85 -0.74
CA SER A 992 -22.83 -70.11 -1.40
C SER A 992 -23.44 -71.11 -0.40
N PRO A 993 -24.35 -72.01 -0.84
CA PRO A 993 -24.94 -72.99 0.07
C PRO A 993 -23.91 -74.01 0.55
N VAL A 994 -23.65 -74.03 1.86
CA VAL A 994 -22.74 -74.98 2.50
C VAL A 994 -23.39 -76.35 2.56
N LEU A 995 -22.75 -77.36 1.97
CA LEU A 995 -23.20 -78.74 2.05
C LEU A 995 -22.90 -79.33 3.44
N THR A 996 -23.80 -80.19 3.96
CA THR A 996 -23.45 -81.13 5.02
C THR A 996 -22.46 -82.14 4.47
N VAL A 997 -21.18 -81.78 4.57
CA VAL A 997 -20.08 -82.73 4.49
C VAL A 997 -20.24 -83.64 5.71
N PRO A 998 -20.48 -84.96 5.54
CA PRO A 998 -20.41 -85.86 6.68
C PRO A 998 -18.98 -85.77 7.22
N ARG A 999 -18.81 -85.46 8.52
CA ARG A 999 -17.52 -85.63 9.20
C ARG A 999 -17.23 -87.14 9.28
N ILE A 1000 -16.77 -87.69 8.16
CA ILE A 1000 -16.19 -89.02 8.07
C ILE A 1000 -14.94 -88.96 8.93
N ARG A 1001 -14.92 -89.76 9.99
CA ARG A 1001 -13.70 -89.96 10.79
C ARG A 1001 -12.65 -90.56 9.88
N GLN A 1002 -11.49 -89.91 9.80
CA GLN A 1002 -10.40 -90.37 8.96
C GLN A 1002 -10.04 -91.80 9.40
N THR A 1003 -10.16 -92.74 8.46
CA THR A 1003 -9.95 -94.17 8.73
C THR A 1003 -8.52 -94.48 8.31
N ILE A 1004 -7.63 -94.71 9.28
CA ILE A 1004 -6.30 -95.25 9.01
C ILE A 1004 -6.46 -96.75 8.87
N ALA A 1005 -6.24 -97.27 7.66
CA ALA A 1005 -6.22 -98.70 7.38
C ALA A 1005 -4.78 -99.22 7.45
N GLU A 1006 -4.62 -100.41 8.01
CA GLU A 1006 -3.35 -101.13 8.12
C GLU A 1006 -2.81 -101.47 6.72
N GLY A 1007 -1.56 -101.11 6.38
CA GLY A 1007 -0.91 -101.70 5.19
C GLY A 1007 0.23 -100.94 4.50
N ASP A 1008 0.14 -99.62 4.30
CA ASP A 1008 1.10 -98.87 3.46
C ASP A 1008 1.48 -97.49 4.04
N SER A 1009 2.79 -97.22 4.08
CA SER A 1009 3.46 -95.94 4.43
C SER A 1009 3.34 -95.36 5.86
N GLY A 1010 4.19 -95.87 6.77
CA GLY A 1010 5.18 -94.98 7.40
C GLY A 1010 4.96 -94.38 8.80
N PHE A 1011 3.87 -94.67 9.52
CA PHE A 1011 3.68 -94.15 10.88
C PHE A 1011 4.19 -95.10 11.98
N ASP A 1012 5.34 -94.79 12.58
CA ASP A 1012 5.89 -95.52 13.72
C ASP A 1012 5.47 -94.89 15.06
N LEU A 1013 4.31 -95.31 15.57
CA LEU A 1013 3.78 -94.91 16.88
C LEU A 1013 4.68 -95.32 18.06
N LYS A 1014 5.65 -96.21 17.86
CA LYS A 1014 6.52 -96.75 18.92
C LYS A 1014 7.70 -95.82 19.26
N HIS A 1015 7.96 -94.82 18.40
CA HIS A 1015 9.07 -93.87 18.53
C HIS A 1015 8.62 -92.39 18.54
N MET A 1016 7.35 -92.10 18.83
CA MET A 1016 6.90 -90.72 19.07
C MET A 1016 7.60 -90.13 20.30
N ILE A 1017 8.18 -88.95 20.13
CA ILE A 1017 8.76 -88.13 21.20
C ILE A 1017 7.97 -86.83 21.27
N PHE A 1018 7.53 -86.44 22.46
CA PHE A 1018 6.99 -85.11 22.71
C PHE A 1018 8.12 -84.19 23.19
N THR A 1019 8.19 -82.98 22.65
CA THR A 1019 9.21 -82.00 23.02
C THR A 1019 8.52 -80.68 23.34
N ASP A 1020 8.88 -80.05 24.46
CA ASP A 1020 8.37 -78.71 24.80
C ASP A 1020 9.09 -77.60 24.00
N THR A 1021 8.61 -76.37 24.18
CA THR A 1021 9.15 -75.13 23.59
C THR A 1021 10.60 -74.83 24.00
N ALA A 1022 11.11 -75.45 25.08
CA ALA A 1022 12.50 -75.36 25.53
C ALA A 1022 13.40 -76.48 24.98
N GLY A 1023 12.86 -77.42 24.19
CA GLY A 1023 13.60 -78.54 23.60
C GLY A 1023 13.70 -79.77 24.50
N LYS A 1024 12.96 -79.84 25.61
CA LYS A 1024 13.00 -80.96 26.55
C LYS A 1024 12.10 -82.10 26.09
N SER A 1025 12.66 -83.30 25.99
CA SER A 1025 11.97 -84.50 25.46
C SER A 1025 11.29 -85.31 26.57
N TYR A 1026 10.07 -85.78 26.30
CA TYR A 1026 9.27 -86.64 27.15
C TYR A 1026 9.03 -88.00 26.47
N PRO A 1027 9.27 -89.13 27.17
CA PRO A 1027 9.06 -90.46 26.60
C PRO A 1027 7.58 -90.84 26.52
N VAL A 1028 7.25 -91.60 25.48
CA VAL A 1028 6.01 -92.37 25.39
C VAL A 1028 6.30 -93.82 25.78
N HIS A 1029 5.43 -94.43 26.59
CA HIS A 1029 5.51 -95.85 26.92
C HIS A 1029 4.29 -96.61 26.41
N THR A 1030 4.55 -97.76 25.78
CA THR A 1030 3.55 -98.75 25.37
C THR A 1030 3.64 -99.96 26.31
N ASP A 1031 2.53 -100.56 26.72
CA ASP A 1031 2.50 -101.66 27.70
C ASP A 1031 3.04 -103.01 27.18
N GLY A 1032 3.55 -103.04 25.95
CA GLY A 1032 4.04 -104.25 25.29
C GLY A 1032 2.95 -105.12 24.67
N SER A 1033 1.68 -104.72 24.73
CA SER A 1033 0.61 -105.31 23.91
C SER A 1033 0.43 -104.50 22.63
N ASP A 1034 0.70 -105.10 21.46
CA ASP A 1034 0.65 -104.41 20.16
C ASP A 1034 -0.79 -104.06 19.68
N THR A 1035 -1.72 -103.79 20.60
CA THR A 1035 -3.12 -103.40 20.33
C THR A 1035 -3.65 -102.27 21.23
N LYS A 1036 -2.85 -101.77 22.19
CA LYS A 1036 -3.19 -100.62 23.03
C LYS A 1036 -1.96 -99.75 23.30
N SER A 1037 -2.18 -98.44 23.39
CA SER A 1037 -1.16 -97.47 23.79
C SER A 1037 -1.80 -96.49 24.77
N TYR A 1038 -1.08 -96.15 25.83
CA TYR A 1038 -1.55 -95.28 26.90
C TYR A 1038 -0.68 -94.02 26.93
N PHE A 1039 -1.25 -92.89 27.34
CA PHE A 1039 -0.55 -91.62 27.42
C PHE A 1039 -0.62 -91.11 28.86
N TYR A 1040 0.52 -90.73 29.43
CA TYR A 1040 0.61 -90.15 30.78
C TYR A 1040 1.47 -88.90 30.73
N TYR A 1041 1.06 -87.86 31.48
CA TYR A 1041 1.87 -86.67 31.69
C TYR A 1041 2.01 -86.37 33.20
N ARG A 1042 3.25 -86.24 33.67
CA ARG A 1042 3.56 -85.57 34.93
C ARG A 1042 4.93 -84.89 34.80
N SER A 1043 5.08 -83.73 35.41
CA SER A 1043 6.42 -83.12 35.54
C SER A 1043 7.27 -83.97 36.47
N LEU A 1044 8.41 -84.45 35.99
CA LEU A 1044 9.41 -85.10 36.83
C LEU A 1044 10.12 -84.03 37.68
N THR A 1045 10.37 -84.32 38.95
CA THR A 1045 11.28 -83.49 39.76
C THR A 1045 12.70 -83.59 39.19
N GLY A 1046 13.58 -82.62 39.48
CA GLY A 1046 14.95 -82.59 38.92
C GLY A 1046 15.75 -83.87 39.18
N ASP A 1047 15.58 -84.49 40.35
CA ASP A 1047 16.23 -85.75 40.71
C ASP A 1047 15.60 -86.98 40.01
N GLU A 1048 14.33 -86.91 39.63
CA GLU A 1048 13.67 -87.95 38.81
C GLU A 1048 14.01 -87.82 37.33
N GLN A 1049 14.20 -86.60 36.83
CA GLN A 1049 14.66 -86.32 35.47
C GLN A 1049 16.05 -86.93 35.24
N ASN A 1050 17.00 -86.68 36.14
CA ASN A 1050 18.36 -87.23 36.04
C ASN A 1050 18.34 -88.78 36.08
N LYS A 1051 17.52 -89.38 36.96
CA LYS A 1051 17.35 -90.86 37.02
C LYS A 1051 16.67 -91.43 35.78
N TYR A 1052 15.80 -90.66 35.13
CA TYR A 1052 15.19 -91.05 33.87
C TYR A 1052 16.20 -91.03 32.72
N GLU A 1053 16.99 -89.95 32.61
CA GLU A 1053 18.05 -89.82 31.59
C GLU A 1053 19.19 -90.83 31.77
N GLU A 1054 19.48 -91.25 33.01
CA GLU A 1054 20.38 -92.37 33.32
C GLU A 1054 19.73 -93.77 33.18
N GLY A 1055 18.43 -93.85 32.88
CA GLY A 1055 17.71 -95.11 32.67
C GLY A 1055 17.44 -95.95 33.93
N THR A 1056 17.43 -95.32 35.12
CA THR A 1056 17.35 -96.02 36.43
C THR A 1056 16.07 -95.73 37.23
N LEU A 1057 15.13 -94.95 36.70
CA LEU A 1057 13.87 -94.60 37.38
C LEU A 1057 12.90 -95.81 37.43
N THR A 1058 12.56 -96.29 38.64
CA THR A 1058 11.63 -97.42 38.84
C THR A 1058 10.59 -97.15 39.93
N GLY A 1059 9.30 -97.41 39.64
CA GLY A 1059 8.23 -97.51 40.64
C GLY A 1059 7.47 -96.20 40.94
N TYR A 1060 6.51 -95.85 40.09
CA TYR A 1060 5.52 -94.79 40.32
C TYR A 1060 4.11 -95.31 40.00
N GLU A 1061 3.08 -94.81 40.71
CA GLU A 1061 1.67 -95.20 40.51
C GLU A 1061 0.98 -94.36 39.42
N GLU A 1062 0.04 -94.99 38.71
CA GLU A 1062 -0.68 -94.47 37.55
C GLU A 1062 -1.89 -93.61 37.92
N VAL A 1063 -2.28 -92.67 37.04
CA VAL A 1063 -3.56 -91.94 37.17
C VAL A 1063 -4.21 -91.75 35.77
N ALA A 1064 -5.46 -92.23 35.65
CA ALA A 1064 -6.39 -92.17 34.52
C ALA A 1064 -6.22 -93.19 33.36
N GLU A 1065 -7.34 -93.82 32.96
CA GLU A 1065 -7.48 -94.75 31.83
C GLU A 1065 -8.33 -94.13 30.69
N PHE A 1066 -7.97 -94.41 29.44
CA PHE A 1066 -8.83 -94.18 28.26
C PHE A 1066 -9.01 -95.50 27.49
N THR A 1067 -10.24 -95.80 27.06
CA THR A 1067 -10.56 -97.09 26.42
C THR A 1067 -11.00 -96.91 24.98
N ASN A 1068 -10.29 -97.55 24.04
CA ASN A 1068 -10.67 -97.59 22.64
C ASN A 1068 -11.85 -98.55 22.37
N LEU A 1069 -12.78 -98.15 21.52
CA LEU A 1069 -13.83 -99.03 20.99
C LEU A 1069 -13.44 -99.54 19.59
N LEU A 1070 -13.37 -100.86 19.43
CA LEU A 1070 -13.15 -101.53 18.14
C LEU A 1070 -14.50 -101.95 17.54
N VAL A 1071 -14.85 -101.46 16.35
CA VAL A 1071 -16.03 -101.91 15.60
C VAL A 1071 -15.62 -102.18 14.15
N ASN A 1072 -15.86 -103.40 13.67
CA ASN A 1072 -15.49 -103.88 12.33
C ASN A 1072 -14.04 -103.54 11.89
N GLY A 1073 -13.07 -103.66 12.79
CA GLY A 1073 -11.65 -103.44 12.47
C GLY A 1073 -11.21 -101.98 12.44
N THR A 1074 -11.99 -101.04 13.01
CA THR A 1074 -11.61 -99.63 13.13
C THR A 1074 -11.73 -99.15 14.59
N TYR A 1075 -10.75 -98.35 15.03
CA TYR A 1075 -10.62 -97.83 16.40
C TYR A 1075 -11.24 -96.44 16.58
N TYR A 1076 -11.80 -96.17 17.76
CA TYR A 1076 -12.31 -94.86 18.17
C TYR A 1076 -12.03 -94.56 19.66
N LEU A 1077 -11.66 -93.31 19.97
CA LEU A 1077 -11.45 -92.79 21.33
C LEU A 1077 -12.74 -92.21 21.96
N LYS A 1078 -12.90 -92.37 23.28
CA LYS A 1078 -13.94 -91.77 24.15
C LYS A 1078 -13.50 -91.82 25.62
N GLU A 1079 -13.79 -90.79 26.41
CA GLU A 1079 -13.46 -90.73 27.86
C GLU A 1079 -14.67 -91.01 28.78
N ALA A 1080 -14.41 -91.44 30.02
CA ALA A 1080 -15.36 -91.36 31.15
C ALA A 1080 -14.70 -91.41 32.57
N THR A 1081 -14.97 -90.39 33.39
CA THR A 1081 -14.98 -90.36 34.88
C THR A 1081 -13.67 -90.38 35.69
N VAL A 1082 -13.50 -89.40 36.60
CA VAL A 1082 -12.37 -89.27 37.55
C VAL A 1082 -12.81 -89.57 39.01
N PRO A 1083 -12.01 -90.26 39.85
CA PRO A 1083 -12.32 -90.49 41.27
C PRO A 1083 -12.19 -89.26 42.17
N ALA A 1084 -12.94 -89.24 43.28
CA ALA A 1084 -12.94 -88.13 44.23
C ALA A 1084 -11.61 -87.99 45.02
N GLY A 1085 -11.03 -86.79 45.02
CA GLY A 1085 -9.81 -86.45 45.77
C GLY A 1085 -8.67 -85.87 44.92
N TYR A 1086 -8.78 -85.95 43.59
CA TYR A 1086 -7.82 -85.42 42.62
C TYR A 1086 -8.49 -84.37 41.72
N SER A 1087 -7.73 -83.35 41.32
CA SER A 1087 -8.23 -82.30 40.41
C SER A 1087 -7.99 -82.70 38.96
N ALA A 1088 -9.05 -82.74 38.15
CA ALA A 1088 -8.93 -82.84 36.70
C ALA A 1088 -8.42 -81.50 36.11
N PRO A 1089 -7.81 -81.49 34.90
CA PRO A 1089 -7.71 -80.27 34.11
C PRO A 1089 -9.10 -79.67 33.93
N GLN A 1090 -9.19 -78.33 33.93
CA GLN A 1090 -10.48 -77.65 33.82
C GLN A 1090 -11.18 -78.07 32.53
N THR A 1091 -12.50 -78.28 32.58
CA THR A 1091 -13.31 -78.62 31.41
C THR A 1091 -14.51 -77.67 31.36
N ASN A 1092 -15.05 -77.43 30.16
CA ASN A 1092 -16.31 -76.71 30.02
C ASN A 1092 -17.52 -77.62 30.35
N ASP A 1093 -18.72 -77.05 30.40
CA ASP A 1093 -19.97 -77.76 30.74
C ASP A 1093 -20.34 -78.93 29.79
N GLU A 1094 -19.62 -79.09 28.67
CA GLU A 1094 -19.76 -80.20 27.72
C GLU A 1094 -18.66 -81.27 27.83
N GLY A 1095 -17.69 -81.10 28.74
CA GLY A 1095 -16.66 -82.10 29.05
C GLY A 1095 -15.41 -82.06 28.17
N TYR A 1096 -15.09 -80.93 27.54
CA TYR A 1096 -13.84 -80.74 26.78
C TYR A 1096 -12.77 -80.01 27.58
N LEU A 1097 -11.51 -80.42 27.41
CA LEU A 1097 -10.33 -79.97 28.17
C LEU A 1097 -9.97 -78.51 27.84
N ILE A 1098 -9.79 -77.70 28.88
CA ILE A 1098 -9.32 -76.31 28.80
C ILE A 1098 -7.80 -76.30 29.03
N VAL A 1099 -7.06 -75.84 28.03
CA VAL A 1099 -5.62 -75.53 28.12
C VAL A 1099 -5.46 -74.02 27.94
N GLY A 1100 -4.58 -73.40 28.74
CA GLY A 1100 -4.49 -71.96 28.91
C GLY A 1100 -3.78 -71.18 27.80
N GLU A 1101 -3.72 -69.87 28.00
CA GLU A 1101 -3.21 -68.86 27.07
C GLU A 1101 -1.72 -69.05 26.74
N ASN A 1102 -1.38 -68.89 25.45
CA ASN A 1102 -0.02 -68.84 24.87
C ASN A 1102 0.92 -70.03 25.10
N GLU A 1103 1.02 -70.94 24.11
CA GLU A 1103 2.29 -71.41 23.50
C GLU A 1103 2.05 -72.44 22.36
N GLN A 1104 2.77 -72.35 21.24
CA GLN A 1104 2.64 -73.27 20.10
C GLN A 1104 3.27 -74.64 20.38
N THR A 1105 2.46 -75.70 20.53
CA THR A 1105 2.97 -77.07 20.63
C THR A 1105 3.29 -77.64 19.24
N LYS A 1106 4.57 -77.94 18.96
CA LYS A 1106 5.01 -78.59 17.70
C LYS A 1106 5.07 -80.11 17.85
N ILE A 1107 4.54 -80.85 16.88
CA ILE A 1107 4.76 -82.29 16.77
C ILE A 1107 5.74 -82.53 15.62
N THR A 1108 6.84 -83.24 15.90
CA THR A 1108 7.82 -83.67 14.91
C THR A 1108 7.70 -85.18 14.72
N VAL A 1109 7.50 -85.63 13.48
CA VAL A 1109 7.45 -87.04 13.12
C VAL A 1109 8.70 -87.39 12.30
N PRO A 1110 9.61 -88.24 12.81
CA PRO A 1110 10.70 -88.79 12.02
C PRO A 1110 10.16 -89.84 11.05
N THR A 1111 10.52 -89.77 9.77
CA THR A 1111 10.30 -90.88 8.84
C THR A 1111 11.49 -91.85 8.87
N SER A 1112 11.30 -93.07 8.36
CA SER A 1112 12.30 -94.18 8.45
C SER A 1112 13.65 -93.92 7.77
N ASP A 1113 13.75 -92.83 7.02
CA ASP A 1113 14.87 -92.31 6.26
C ASP A 1113 15.58 -91.11 6.93
N GLY A 1114 15.08 -90.63 8.08
CA GLY A 1114 15.80 -89.72 8.97
C GLY A 1114 15.58 -88.23 8.75
N GLU A 1115 14.64 -87.83 7.89
CA GLU A 1115 14.16 -86.45 7.82
C GLU A 1115 12.90 -86.26 8.70
N ASN A 1116 12.79 -85.07 9.30
CA ASN A 1116 11.77 -84.75 10.28
C ASN A 1116 10.69 -83.86 9.66
N THR A 1117 9.43 -84.32 9.67
CA THR A 1117 8.28 -83.50 9.23
C THR A 1117 7.56 -82.93 10.44
N VAL A 1118 7.28 -81.62 10.44
CA VAL A 1118 6.61 -80.90 11.54
C VAL A 1118 5.16 -80.60 11.18
N TYR A 1119 4.24 -80.84 12.12
CA TYR A 1119 2.80 -80.53 11.97
C TYR A 1119 2.34 -79.61 13.11
N HIS A 1120 1.40 -78.71 12.78
CA HIS A 1120 0.73 -77.79 13.70
C HIS A 1120 -0.78 -78.11 13.74
N LEU A 1121 -1.41 -77.95 14.91
CA LEU A 1121 -2.85 -78.18 15.14
C LEU A 1121 -3.48 -76.93 15.78
N LEU A 1122 -4.66 -76.52 15.30
CA LEU A 1122 -5.41 -75.36 15.80
C LEU A 1122 -6.88 -75.74 16.08
N PHE A 1123 -7.45 -75.21 17.17
CA PHE A 1123 -8.87 -75.31 17.53
C PHE A 1123 -9.37 -73.97 18.09
N THR A 1124 -10.65 -73.63 17.91
CA THR A 1124 -11.24 -72.31 18.28
C THR A 1124 -12.69 -72.46 18.77
N VAL A 1125 -13.07 -71.84 19.90
CA VAL A 1125 -14.48 -71.47 20.27
C VAL A 1125 -14.50 -70.30 21.28
N THR A 1126 -15.51 -69.42 21.21
CA THR A 1126 -15.84 -68.26 22.09
C THR A 1126 -16.93 -68.60 23.15
N ASN A 1127 -17.42 -67.76 24.10
CA ASN A 1127 -17.36 -66.30 24.31
C ASN A 1127 -17.64 -65.85 25.79
N HIS A 1128 -17.43 -64.56 26.06
CA HIS A 1128 -18.18 -63.66 26.98
C HIS A 1128 -18.05 -63.70 28.53
N LYS A 1129 -17.55 -62.55 29.05
CA LYS A 1129 -18.10 -61.70 30.15
C LYS A 1129 -18.12 -62.19 31.62
N LYS A 1130 -17.25 -61.61 32.48
CA LYS A 1130 -17.59 -60.51 33.44
C LYS A 1130 -16.49 -60.14 34.49
N MET A 1131 -16.30 -58.83 34.66
CA MET A 1131 -16.12 -58.07 35.92
C MET A 1131 -14.79 -58.06 36.74
N ILE A 1132 -14.27 -56.81 36.89
CA ILE A 1132 -13.74 -56.16 38.12
C ILE A 1132 -12.25 -56.41 38.53
N LEU A 1133 -11.43 -55.34 38.40
CA LEU A 1133 -10.53 -54.67 39.38
C LEU A 1133 -9.96 -55.44 40.61
N PRO A 1134 -8.80 -55.05 41.23
CA PRO A 1134 -7.78 -54.05 40.84
C PRO A 1134 -6.28 -54.44 41.13
N THR A 1135 -5.36 -53.55 40.73
CA THR A 1135 -4.05 -53.13 41.35
C THR A 1135 -3.12 -54.07 42.16
N THR A 1136 -1.83 -53.69 42.15
CA THR A 1136 -0.67 -54.12 42.98
C THR A 1136 0.05 -55.40 42.52
N GLY A 1137 1.39 -55.49 42.58
CA GLY A 1137 2.40 -54.48 42.91
C GLY A 1137 3.74 -55.07 43.35
N LEU A 1138 4.83 -54.38 42.98
CA LEU A 1138 6.22 -54.50 43.49
C LEU A 1138 7.06 -55.76 43.22
N SER A 1139 8.35 -55.44 43.02
CA SER A 1139 9.57 -56.27 43.16
C SER A 1139 9.95 -57.22 42.01
N GLY A 1140 11.23 -57.32 41.63
CA GLY A 1140 12.35 -56.46 42.04
C GLY A 1140 13.73 -56.90 41.54
N ILE A 1141 14.53 -55.92 41.11
CA ILE A 1141 16.00 -55.80 41.26
C ILE A 1141 16.86 -56.99 40.77
N GLY A 1142 17.56 -56.80 39.65
CA GLY A 1142 18.68 -57.64 39.20
C GLY A 1142 19.66 -56.88 38.31
N ARG A 1143 20.67 -56.21 38.90
CA ARG A 1143 21.66 -55.38 38.18
C ARG A 1143 22.75 -56.21 37.50
N PHE A 1144 23.25 -55.76 36.35
CA PHE A 1144 24.70 -55.72 36.08
C PHE A 1144 25.14 -54.47 35.30
N LEU A 1145 26.27 -53.91 35.74
CA LEU A 1145 27.05 -52.77 35.22
C LEU A 1145 28.29 -53.33 34.46
N VAL A 1146 29.11 -52.63 33.65
CA VAL A 1146 29.09 -51.34 32.90
C VAL A 1146 30.37 -51.26 32.02
N ALA A 1147 30.36 -50.45 30.95
CA ALA A 1147 31.49 -49.87 30.19
C ALA A 1147 32.47 -50.76 29.38
N GLY A 1148 32.84 -50.30 28.17
CA GLY A 1148 33.90 -50.93 27.36
C GLY A 1148 34.23 -50.34 25.98
N VAL A 1149 34.80 -49.12 25.94
CA VAL A 1149 35.73 -48.62 24.87
C VAL A 1149 35.13 -48.12 23.53
N VAL A 1150 35.80 -47.10 22.99
CA VAL A 1150 35.52 -46.28 21.80
C VAL A 1150 36.70 -46.38 20.80
N LEU A 1151 36.46 -46.05 19.52
CA LEU A 1151 37.43 -45.82 18.41
C LEU A 1151 38.07 -47.05 17.70
N LEU A 1152 37.79 -47.26 16.40
CA LEU A 1152 38.64 -46.86 15.24
C LEU A 1152 38.51 -47.73 13.96
N THR A 1153 38.32 -47.02 12.83
CA THR A 1153 38.74 -47.33 11.44
C THR A 1153 38.13 -48.48 10.64
N ALA A 1154 37.30 -48.05 9.68
CA ALA A 1154 37.23 -48.55 8.31
C ALA A 1154 38.58 -48.95 7.67
N ALA A 1155 38.60 -50.08 6.95
CA ALA A 1155 39.49 -50.33 5.81
C ALA A 1155 39.16 -51.60 4.96
N VAL A 1156 37.91 -52.09 4.89
CA VAL A 1156 37.55 -53.22 4.00
C VAL A 1156 36.20 -52.99 3.30
N ILE A 1157 36.25 -52.38 2.12
CA ILE A 1157 35.42 -52.58 0.89
C ILE A 1157 35.72 -51.39 -0.04
N LEU A 1158 36.98 -51.25 -0.48
CA LEU A 1158 37.35 -50.37 -1.59
C LEU A 1158 38.69 -50.79 -2.24
N TRP A 1159 38.83 -52.10 -2.51
CA TRP A 1159 39.92 -52.61 -3.37
C TRP A 1159 39.56 -53.81 -4.28
N LYS A 1160 38.36 -53.76 -4.86
CA LYS A 1160 38.07 -54.19 -6.23
C LYS A 1160 37.08 -53.13 -6.72
N VAL A 1161 37.48 -52.11 -7.49
CA VAL A 1161 38.15 -52.20 -8.79
C VAL A 1161 39.36 -51.23 -8.91
N LYS A 1162 40.58 -51.80 -8.87
CA LYS A 1162 41.69 -51.37 -9.75
C LYS A 1162 41.21 -51.47 -11.20
N LYS A 1163 41.54 -50.67 -12.22
CA LYS A 1163 42.61 -49.70 -12.59
C LYS A 1163 42.23 -49.31 -14.07
N GLN A 1164 42.72 -48.31 -14.80
CA GLN A 1164 43.83 -47.35 -14.71
C GLN A 1164 43.64 -46.30 -15.84
N ARG A 1165 44.21 -45.09 -15.69
CA ARG A 1165 44.71 -44.21 -16.78
C ARG A 1165 43.71 -43.75 -17.87
N ALA A 1166 43.35 -42.47 -17.81
CA ALA A 1166 44.12 -41.44 -18.52
C ALA A 1166 44.34 -40.27 -17.56
#